data_AF-A0A849FXI3-F1
#
_entry.id   AF-A0A849FXI3-F1
#
_cell.length_a   1.000
_cell.length_b   1.000
_cell.length_c   1.000
_cell.angle_alpha   90.00
_cell.angle_beta   90.00
_cell.angle_gamma   90.00
#
_symmetry.space_group_name_H-M   'P 1'
#
loop_
_entity.id
_entity.type
_entity.pdbx_description
1 polymer ?
#
loop_
_entity_poly.entity_id
_entity_poly.type
_entity_poly.pdbx_seq_one_letter_code
_entity_poly.pdbx_strand_id
1 'polypeptide(L)'
;MTASDLEYVTITGSFNPDYTDLSYDPLSTAIDAGFGARALDIIATNTLSTQLGIEINDLTIRNGITNDENGAGIRADGGDPDTDGTLLSLNVTNVHFYDNVCSGSGSGGALWTNANPSFWDCAFDGNEGSNGGALFIANQGDGTQNGGGIYSCTFSNNLNFGNQGSTLWTNRYDFDITNSNFYGMDGGASSGNGSCIWGNTGSYLKIYTCRFEGIRINYWGSAVQNWDSDIDIVNCLFKDNKSGINNGYGSYAYYHNNGPDRDINIAQCTFVGNEGQNNVAWGAVQYRGNGADQLTVVNSLFWDNGNTPVVAEFGSASMSNCVTEFNPSGFSSTLDLVTTDPGLVNGYQFDETSVCVDAADELLNYIEDFSGLGRDVDGSPRNLSFQEPLTLDIGAYEFNAPPTGIGLVVFFPLEEGHSVPLTAGQLEGLGQLGDEHTFELVTGDGVNDADNDDFSIEEGTSVLKRNQFSNYETQSEYHIYIRATDSQGEFIDQELILEVIDVNEQPTLNIPLPDQSGVVGEFLDIVFDPATFLDPDLNDMFTYSAELVGGGPLPSWLTFDDIDFNFYGTPDAPQVLEIQVTATDLGGLTVSDTFTLTILPVGILELNEAGVHLYPNPVEDVLFVDGVIGQNAVLELIDATGRIIMSQQVNDIRTAIDISGL
;
A
#
# COMPACT_ATOMS: atom_id res chain seq x y z
N MET A 1 15.68 39.48 -14.19
CA MET A 1 17.08 39.43 -13.73
C MET A 1 17.99 39.44 -14.96
N THR A 2 19.19 40.03 -14.92
CA THR A 2 20.16 39.91 -16.04
C THR A 2 21.13 38.78 -15.71
N ALA A 3 20.90 37.59 -16.27
CA ALA A 3 21.69 36.40 -16.00
C ALA A 3 22.62 36.09 -17.19
N SER A 4 23.90 36.45 -17.07
CA SER A 4 24.91 36.04 -18.06
C SER A 4 25.49 34.66 -17.79
N ASP A 5 25.20 34.05 -16.62
CA ASP A 5 25.86 32.84 -16.14
C ASP A 5 24.93 31.86 -15.36
N LEU A 6 23.59 31.99 -15.45
CA LEU A 6 22.66 31.07 -14.77
C LEU A 6 22.09 30.05 -15.77
N GLU A 7 22.24 28.77 -15.47
CA GLU A 7 21.59 27.67 -16.19
C GLU A 7 20.14 27.43 -15.69
N TYR A 8 19.85 27.76 -14.42
CA TYR A 8 18.54 27.56 -13.78
C TYR A 8 18.14 28.71 -12.82
N VAL A 9 16.85 29.05 -12.76
CA VAL A 9 16.24 29.96 -11.78
C VAL A 9 14.98 29.32 -11.20
N THR A 10 14.89 29.21 -9.87
CA THR A 10 13.72 28.67 -9.16
C THR A 10 13.01 29.80 -8.38
N ILE A 11 11.68 29.87 -8.51
CA ILE A 11 10.79 30.77 -7.78
C ILE A 11 9.85 29.90 -6.94
N THR A 12 9.88 30.00 -5.60
CA THR A 12 9.08 29.15 -4.70
C THR A 12 8.27 29.93 -3.67
N GLY A 13 7.17 29.33 -3.20
CA GLY A 13 6.30 29.89 -2.18
C GLY A 13 5.79 28.89 -1.13
N SER A 14 4.53 29.05 -0.75
CA SER A 14 3.77 28.26 0.20
C SER A 14 2.34 28.19 -0.34
N PHE A 15 1.67 27.06 -0.16
CA PHE A 15 0.56 26.63 -1.00
C PHE A 15 -0.57 25.93 -0.20
N ASN A 16 -1.80 25.96 -0.72
CA ASN A 16 -3.00 25.31 -0.15
C ASN A 16 -3.40 24.06 -0.95
N PRO A 17 -3.21 22.84 -0.41
CA PRO A 17 -3.40 21.57 -1.13
C PRO A 17 -4.85 21.15 -1.34
N ASP A 18 -5.81 21.70 -0.60
CA ASP A 18 -7.15 21.10 -0.54
C ASP A 18 -8.15 21.69 -1.54
N TYR A 19 -7.84 22.79 -2.25
CA TYR A 19 -8.61 23.48 -3.31
C TYR A 19 -10.16 23.60 -3.15
N THR A 20 -10.71 23.30 -1.97
CA THR A 20 -12.14 23.16 -1.68
C THR A 20 -12.74 24.42 -1.05
N ASP A 21 -11.90 25.33 -0.57
CA ASP A 21 -12.30 26.64 -0.05
C ASP A 21 -11.46 27.76 -0.67
N LEU A 22 -12.00 28.35 -1.74
CA LEU A 22 -11.42 29.49 -2.48
C LEU A 22 -11.36 30.79 -1.66
N SER A 23 -11.90 30.81 -0.44
CA SER A 23 -12.05 32.03 0.37
C SER A 23 -11.02 32.18 1.49
N TYR A 24 -10.24 31.14 1.77
CA TYR A 24 -9.32 31.14 2.91
C TYR A 24 -7.92 30.64 2.53
N ASP A 25 -7.07 31.55 2.06
CA ASP A 25 -5.63 31.34 2.02
C ASP A 25 -4.95 32.09 3.19
N PRO A 26 -4.49 31.39 4.25
CA PRO A 26 -3.78 32.02 5.33
C PRO A 26 -2.34 32.35 4.90
N LEU A 27 -2.11 33.61 4.49
CA LEU A 27 -0.77 34.21 4.37
C LEU A 27 0.24 33.43 3.52
N SER A 28 -0.21 32.66 2.53
CA SER A 28 0.68 31.95 1.61
C SER A 28 1.13 32.87 0.46
N THR A 29 2.35 32.64 -0.02
CA THR A 29 3.10 33.54 -0.94
C THR A 29 2.39 33.73 -2.29
N ALA A 30 1.57 34.79 -2.39
CA ALA A 30 0.94 35.18 -3.64
C ALA A 30 1.75 36.25 -4.39
N ILE A 31 1.93 36.08 -5.69
CA ILE A 31 2.34 37.17 -6.59
C ILE A 31 1.06 37.82 -7.12
N ASP A 32 0.69 38.92 -6.50
CA ASP A 32 -0.48 39.73 -6.86
C ASP A 32 -0.03 40.96 -7.64
N ALA A 33 -0.41 41.03 -8.92
CA ALA A 33 -0.01 42.14 -9.78
C ALA A 33 -0.78 43.45 -9.46
N GLY A 34 -1.98 43.33 -8.89
CA GLY A 34 -2.94 44.42 -8.80
C GLY A 34 -3.47 44.90 -10.16
N PHE A 35 -4.35 45.91 -10.13
CA PHE A 35 -4.98 46.44 -11.35
C PHE A 35 -3.97 47.10 -12.30
N GLY A 36 -3.88 46.55 -13.53
CA GLY A 36 -3.18 47.17 -14.66
C GLY A 36 -1.70 46.77 -14.82
N ALA A 37 -1.26 45.68 -14.21
CA ALA A 37 0.06 45.10 -14.42
C ALA A 37 -0.01 43.57 -14.61
N ARG A 38 1.04 43.02 -15.23
CA ARG A 38 1.29 41.57 -15.25
C ARG A 38 1.96 41.10 -13.96
N ALA A 39 1.72 39.85 -13.54
CA ALA A 39 2.31 39.34 -12.31
C ALA A 39 3.80 38.98 -12.47
N LEU A 40 4.17 38.33 -13.57
CA LEU A 40 5.55 37.95 -13.86
C LEU A 40 5.90 38.10 -15.34
N ASP A 41 7.10 38.60 -15.62
CA ASP A 41 7.62 38.82 -16.97
C ASP A 41 9.00 38.16 -17.11
N ILE A 42 9.06 37.04 -17.82
CA ILE A 42 10.25 36.26 -18.11
C ILE A 42 10.56 36.43 -19.59
N ILE A 43 11.71 37.04 -19.89
CA ILE A 43 12.12 37.32 -21.28
C ILE A 43 13.56 36.83 -21.45
N ALA A 44 13.76 35.84 -22.32
CA ALA A 44 15.06 35.43 -22.79
C ALA A 44 15.55 36.42 -23.86
N THR A 45 16.68 37.09 -23.63
CA THR A 45 17.20 38.15 -24.52
C THR A 45 18.59 37.88 -25.09
N ASN A 46 19.09 36.64 -25.04
CA ASN A 46 20.51 36.33 -25.30
C ASN A 46 20.73 35.23 -26.35
N THR A 47 21.69 35.47 -27.24
CA THR A 47 22.18 34.58 -28.32
C THR A 47 23.10 33.45 -27.82
N LEU A 48 22.83 32.88 -26.65
CA LEU A 48 23.70 31.87 -26.02
C LEU A 48 23.39 30.46 -26.55
N SER A 49 24.39 29.59 -26.60
CA SER A 49 24.26 28.18 -27.02
C SER A 49 23.72 27.25 -25.92
N THR A 50 23.15 27.78 -24.84
CA THR A 50 22.73 27.04 -23.63
C THR A 50 21.33 27.47 -23.20
N GLN A 51 20.45 26.49 -23.00
CA GLN A 51 19.05 26.66 -22.57
C GLN A 51 18.97 27.16 -21.11
N LEU A 52 18.05 28.09 -20.83
CA LEU A 52 17.72 28.55 -19.47
C LEU A 52 16.52 27.76 -18.94
N GLY A 53 16.64 27.14 -17.76
CA GLY A 53 15.53 26.53 -17.04
C GLY A 53 14.91 27.48 -16.02
N ILE A 54 13.57 27.61 -16.03
CA ILE A 54 12.82 28.30 -14.99
C ILE A 54 11.91 27.29 -14.29
N GLU A 55 11.97 27.27 -12.96
CA GLU A 55 11.08 26.47 -12.12
C GLU A 55 10.22 27.40 -11.27
N ILE A 56 8.91 27.16 -11.24
CA ILE A 56 7.95 27.92 -10.44
C ILE A 56 7.13 26.92 -9.62
N ASN A 57 7.29 26.95 -8.29
CA ASN A 57 6.72 25.93 -7.41
C ASN A 57 5.93 26.54 -6.25
N ASP A 58 4.80 25.92 -5.88
CA ASP A 58 4.08 26.19 -4.62
C ASP A 58 3.62 27.65 -4.47
N LEU A 59 2.98 28.21 -5.49
CA LEU A 59 2.64 29.65 -5.54
C LEU A 59 1.20 29.90 -6.00
N THR A 60 0.67 31.06 -5.62
CA THR A 60 -0.54 31.63 -6.24
C THR A 60 -0.16 32.84 -7.08
N ILE A 61 -0.58 32.87 -8.35
CA ILE A 61 -0.38 33.98 -9.29
C ILE A 61 -1.75 34.51 -9.66
N ARG A 62 -2.02 35.77 -9.29
CA ARG A 62 -3.38 36.30 -9.38
C ARG A 62 -3.48 37.76 -9.72
N ASN A 63 -4.70 38.14 -10.14
CA ASN A 63 -5.10 39.51 -10.41
C ASN A 63 -4.19 40.24 -11.42
N GLY A 64 -3.48 39.49 -12.26
CA GLY A 64 -2.79 40.04 -13.42
C GLY A 64 -3.82 40.68 -14.34
N ILE A 65 -3.68 41.95 -14.67
CA ILE A 65 -4.59 42.63 -15.62
C ILE A 65 -3.77 43.38 -16.63
N THR A 66 -3.80 42.91 -17.88
CA THR A 66 -3.10 43.52 -19.00
C THR A 66 -4.03 43.73 -20.18
N ASN A 67 -3.65 44.67 -21.05
CA ASN A 67 -4.21 44.84 -22.39
C ASN A 67 -3.17 44.55 -23.49
N ASP A 68 -1.97 44.16 -23.09
CA ASP A 68 -0.90 43.70 -23.98
C ASP A 68 -1.11 42.21 -24.29
N GLU A 69 -0.86 41.79 -25.54
CA GLU A 69 -1.19 40.45 -26.06
C GLU A 69 -0.30 39.29 -25.53
N ASN A 70 0.22 39.37 -24.30
CA ASN A 70 1.31 38.50 -23.85
C ASN A 70 1.22 38.07 -22.38
N GLY A 71 0.11 37.47 -21.93
CA GLY A 71 0.08 36.87 -20.58
C GLY A 71 -0.24 37.86 -19.46
N ALA A 72 -1.40 37.73 -18.79
CA ALA A 72 -1.73 38.61 -17.66
C ALA A 72 -1.10 38.13 -16.35
N GLY A 73 -1.11 36.81 -16.09
CA GLY A 73 -0.35 36.21 -14.99
C GLY A 73 1.15 36.22 -15.32
N ILE A 74 1.57 35.31 -16.19
CA ILE A 74 2.97 35.18 -16.62
C ILE A 74 3.08 35.45 -18.12
N ARG A 75 4.12 36.21 -18.49
CA ARG A 75 4.70 36.15 -19.84
C ARG A 75 6.00 35.37 -19.80
N ALA A 76 6.14 34.32 -20.60
CA ALA A 76 7.39 33.60 -20.78
C ALA A 76 7.82 33.65 -22.26
N ASP A 77 8.65 34.62 -22.59
CA ASP A 77 9.16 34.82 -23.95
C ASP A 77 10.53 34.13 -24.10
N GLY A 78 10.53 33.00 -24.81
CA GLY A 78 11.69 32.17 -25.11
C GLY A 78 12.51 32.62 -26.32
N GLY A 79 12.12 33.71 -27.02
CA GLY A 79 12.78 34.14 -28.27
C GLY A 79 12.27 33.44 -29.54
N ASP A 80 12.89 33.72 -30.69
CA ASP A 80 12.55 33.07 -31.97
C ASP A 80 13.39 31.78 -32.14
N PRO A 81 12.78 30.59 -32.07
CA PRO A 81 13.52 29.33 -32.08
C PRO A 81 14.23 29.03 -33.40
N ASP A 82 13.81 29.63 -34.52
CA ASP A 82 14.44 29.44 -35.82
C ASP A 82 15.75 30.22 -35.93
N THR A 83 15.86 31.35 -35.23
CA THR A 83 17.04 32.22 -35.26
C THR A 83 17.92 32.12 -34.02
N ASP A 84 17.31 31.82 -32.86
CA ASP A 84 17.94 31.92 -31.54
C ASP A 84 18.13 30.53 -30.87
N GLY A 85 17.51 29.47 -31.41
CA GLY A 85 17.41 28.15 -30.76
C GLY A 85 16.38 28.16 -29.62
N THR A 86 15.98 26.99 -29.10
CA THR A 86 15.02 26.93 -27.98
C THR A 86 15.71 27.34 -26.67
N LEU A 87 15.53 28.60 -26.25
CA LEU A 87 16.32 29.21 -25.17
C LEU A 87 15.70 29.08 -23.77
N LEU A 88 14.45 28.62 -23.63
CA LEU A 88 13.73 28.64 -22.35
C LEU A 88 12.93 27.35 -22.12
N SER A 89 13.16 26.70 -20.99
CA SER A 89 12.30 25.65 -20.42
C SER A 89 11.57 26.22 -19.21
N LEU A 90 10.28 25.95 -19.08
CA LEU A 90 9.45 26.45 -17.98
C LEU A 90 8.75 25.27 -17.29
N ASN A 91 9.20 24.93 -16.09
CA ASN A 91 8.58 23.91 -15.27
C ASN A 91 7.75 24.59 -14.17
N VAL A 92 6.46 24.30 -14.14
CA VAL A 92 5.52 24.89 -13.17
C VAL A 92 4.87 23.75 -12.40
N THR A 93 5.09 23.71 -11.10
CA THR A 93 4.58 22.63 -10.26
C THR A 93 3.78 23.21 -9.12
N ASN A 94 2.56 22.72 -8.91
CA ASN A 94 1.76 23.11 -7.75
C ASN A 94 1.50 24.63 -7.67
N VAL A 95 1.11 25.23 -8.80
CA VAL A 95 0.83 26.68 -8.91
C VAL A 95 -0.63 26.92 -9.25
N HIS A 96 -1.24 27.87 -8.54
CA HIS A 96 -2.60 28.32 -8.80
C HIS A 96 -2.61 29.66 -9.54
N PHE A 97 -3.14 29.66 -10.77
CA PHE A 97 -3.41 30.86 -11.56
C PHE A 97 -4.87 31.27 -11.40
N TYR A 98 -5.09 32.41 -10.74
CA TYR A 98 -6.42 32.83 -10.32
C TYR A 98 -6.77 34.26 -10.80
N ASP A 99 -7.91 34.43 -11.47
CA ASP A 99 -8.45 35.74 -11.86
C ASP A 99 -7.46 36.62 -12.65
N ASN A 100 -6.64 36.03 -13.52
CA ASN A 100 -5.77 36.78 -14.41
C ASN A 100 -6.49 37.12 -15.72
N VAL A 101 -6.54 38.41 -16.09
CA VAL A 101 -7.35 38.94 -17.18
C VAL A 101 -6.47 39.61 -18.23
N CYS A 102 -6.43 39.00 -19.41
CA CYS A 102 -5.86 39.57 -20.61
C CYS A 102 -6.98 40.20 -21.46
N SER A 103 -7.21 41.50 -21.26
CA SER A 103 -8.31 42.24 -21.90
C SER A 103 -8.01 42.63 -23.36
N GLY A 104 -9.05 42.90 -24.16
CA GLY A 104 -8.88 43.34 -25.55
C GLY A 104 -8.62 42.17 -26.51
N SER A 105 -7.68 42.28 -27.45
CA SER A 105 -7.29 41.16 -28.33
C SER A 105 -6.25 40.22 -27.70
N GLY A 106 -5.90 40.43 -26.42
CA GLY A 106 -4.78 39.75 -25.79
C GLY A 106 -5.00 38.28 -25.48
N SER A 107 -3.91 37.51 -25.51
CA SER A 107 -3.91 36.06 -25.31
C SER A 107 -3.23 35.66 -24.00
N GLY A 108 -3.62 34.51 -23.45
CA GLY A 108 -3.05 33.95 -22.22
C GLY A 108 -3.47 34.72 -20.98
N GLY A 109 -4.64 34.44 -20.40
CA GLY A 109 -5.03 35.06 -19.12
C GLY A 109 -4.03 34.69 -18.02
N ALA A 110 -3.82 33.39 -17.81
CA ALA A 110 -2.84 32.88 -16.86
C ALA A 110 -1.41 32.95 -17.38
N LEU A 111 -1.15 32.45 -18.59
CA LEU A 111 0.17 32.41 -19.19
C LEU A 111 0.12 32.57 -20.70
N TRP A 112 1.07 33.35 -21.21
CA TRP A 112 1.48 33.33 -22.60
C TRP A 112 2.93 32.85 -22.72
N THR A 113 3.20 31.94 -23.65
CA THR A 113 4.56 31.44 -23.88
C THR A 113 4.79 30.93 -25.31
N ASN A 114 6.04 31.08 -25.76
CA ASN A 114 6.63 30.45 -26.95
C ASN A 114 7.86 29.58 -26.57
N ALA A 115 8.01 29.30 -25.28
CA ALA A 115 9.03 28.42 -24.69
C ALA A 115 8.51 26.98 -24.59
N ASN A 116 9.25 26.12 -23.87
CA ASN A 116 8.82 24.75 -23.56
C ASN A 116 8.23 24.61 -22.16
N PRO A 117 6.90 24.78 -21.96
CA PRO A 117 6.29 24.69 -20.64
C PRO A 117 5.87 23.26 -20.26
N SER A 118 6.09 22.90 -19.00
CA SER A 118 5.49 21.72 -18.36
C SER A 118 4.77 22.14 -17.08
N PHE A 119 3.57 21.61 -16.86
CA PHE A 119 2.73 21.87 -15.70
C PHE A 119 2.43 20.57 -14.96
N TRP A 120 2.68 20.55 -13.66
CA TRP A 120 2.30 19.45 -12.77
C TRP A 120 1.45 19.98 -11.63
N ASP A 121 0.31 19.35 -11.36
CA ASP A 121 -0.54 19.64 -10.19
C ASP A 121 -0.97 21.12 -10.09
N CYS A 122 -1.11 21.80 -11.22
CA CYS A 122 -1.47 23.22 -11.28
C CYS A 122 -2.99 23.42 -11.39
N ALA A 123 -3.47 24.56 -10.90
CA ALA A 123 -4.85 25.00 -11.04
C ALA A 123 -4.95 26.29 -11.85
N PHE A 124 -5.90 26.36 -12.77
CA PHE A 124 -6.20 27.53 -13.59
C PHE A 124 -7.69 27.86 -13.42
N ASP A 125 -8.00 28.86 -12.61
CA ASP A 125 -9.38 29.23 -12.26
C ASP A 125 -9.68 30.69 -12.57
N GLY A 126 -10.82 30.94 -13.24
CA GLY A 126 -11.32 32.31 -13.45
C GLY A 126 -10.45 33.19 -14.37
N ASN A 127 -9.48 32.63 -15.09
CA ASN A 127 -8.63 33.41 -15.98
C ASN A 127 -9.38 33.77 -17.26
N GLU A 128 -9.09 34.95 -17.81
CA GLU A 128 -9.80 35.51 -18.96
C GLU A 128 -8.82 35.97 -20.04
N GLY A 129 -9.13 35.65 -21.31
CA GLY A 129 -8.33 36.04 -22.46
C GLY A 129 -9.09 35.90 -23.79
N SER A 130 -8.63 36.60 -24.82
CA SER A 130 -9.22 36.47 -26.17
C SER A 130 -8.95 35.09 -26.74
N ASN A 131 -7.69 34.67 -26.81
CA ASN A 131 -7.25 33.30 -27.16
C ASN A 131 -6.40 32.75 -26.00
N GLY A 132 -6.65 31.52 -25.54
CA GLY A 132 -6.00 31.03 -24.32
C GLY A 132 -6.48 31.77 -23.06
N GLY A 133 -7.74 31.60 -22.68
CA GLY A 133 -8.33 32.16 -21.46
C GLY A 133 -7.47 31.86 -20.23
N ALA A 134 -6.89 30.66 -20.16
CA ALA A 134 -5.79 30.35 -19.26
C ALA A 134 -4.45 30.39 -19.98
N LEU A 135 -4.23 29.46 -20.93
CA LEU A 135 -2.94 29.17 -21.51
C LEU A 135 -2.90 29.47 -23.00
N PHE A 136 -1.92 30.26 -23.43
CA PHE A 136 -1.57 30.43 -24.83
C PHE A 136 -0.13 29.98 -25.06
N ILE A 137 0.04 28.88 -25.81
CA ILE A 137 1.33 28.25 -26.09
C ILE A 137 1.51 28.23 -27.60
N ALA A 138 2.46 28.99 -28.14
CA ALA A 138 2.63 29.07 -29.58
C ALA A 138 4.08 29.19 -29.98
N ASN A 139 4.52 28.31 -30.87
CA ASN A 139 5.81 28.51 -31.52
C ASN A 139 5.69 29.64 -32.57
N GLN A 140 6.61 30.60 -32.52
CA GLN A 140 6.71 31.72 -33.47
C GLN A 140 7.51 31.36 -34.75
N GLY A 141 8.24 30.24 -34.75
CA GLY A 141 9.03 29.74 -35.87
C GLY A 141 8.28 28.83 -36.86
N ASP A 142 9.01 28.33 -37.87
CA ASP A 142 8.53 27.48 -38.97
C ASP A 142 8.55 25.97 -38.67
N GLY A 143 9.34 25.54 -37.67
CA GLY A 143 9.38 24.17 -37.18
C GLY A 143 8.34 23.84 -36.10
N THR A 144 7.96 22.56 -35.98
CA THR A 144 7.22 22.06 -34.80
C THR A 144 8.17 21.91 -33.62
N GLN A 145 7.78 22.41 -32.45
CA GLN A 145 8.51 22.18 -31.21
C GLN A 145 7.94 20.99 -30.46
N ASN A 146 8.83 20.13 -29.96
CA ASN A 146 8.50 19.15 -28.94
C ASN A 146 8.81 19.77 -27.59
N GLY A 147 7.86 19.83 -26.66
CA GLY A 147 8.27 20.16 -25.30
C GLY A 147 7.17 20.27 -24.26
N GLY A 148 7.25 19.44 -23.23
CA GLY A 148 6.46 19.57 -22.02
C GLY A 148 5.00 19.15 -22.19
N GLY A 149 4.23 19.33 -21.13
CA GLY A 149 2.87 18.82 -21.04
C GLY A 149 2.11 19.38 -19.85
N ILE A 150 0.85 19.01 -19.74
CA ILE A 150 -0.04 19.33 -18.62
C ILE A 150 -0.38 18.00 -17.94
N TYR A 151 0.01 17.86 -16.67
CA TYR A 151 -0.11 16.62 -15.92
C TYR A 151 -0.85 16.91 -14.60
N SER A 152 -1.93 16.18 -14.33
CA SER A 152 -2.69 16.30 -13.08
C SER A 152 -3.18 17.73 -12.78
N CYS A 153 -3.48 18.52 -13.82
CA CYS A 153 -3.90 19.91 -13.66
C CYS A 153 -5.43 20.06 -13.71
N THR A 154 -5.93 21.12 -13.09
CA THR A 154 -7.36 21.48 -13.13
C THR A 154 -7.56 22.84 -13.78
N PHE A 155 -8.50 22.91 -14.72
CA PHE A 155 -8.96 24.14 -15.35
C PHE A 155 -10.44 24.31 -15.01
N SER A 156 -10.80 25.43 -14.38
CA SER A 156 -12.18 25.75 -14.05
C SER A 156 -12.53 27.20 -14.41
N ASN A 157 -13.75 27.42 -14.88
CA ASN A 157 -14.33 28.76 -15.05
C ASN A 157 -13.49 29.77 -15.87
N ASN A 158 -12.58 29.31 -16.72
CA ASN A 158 -11.77 30.20 -17.55
C ASN A 158 -12.61 30.71 -18.71
N LEU A 159 -12.57 32.02 -18.93
CA LEU A 159 -13.42 32.70 -19.90
C LEU A 159 -12.64 33.03 -21.16
N ASN A 160 -13.27 32.76 -22.29
CA ASN A 160 -12.77 33.16 -23.59
C ASN A 160 -13.82 33.98 -24.35
N PHE A 161 -13.38 35.05 -24.99
CA PHE A 161 -14.28 36.00 -25.67
C PHE A 161 -13.81 36.36 -27.09
N GLY A 162 -12.67 35.81 -27.54
CA GLY A 162 -12.14 35.97 -28.89
C GLY A 162 -12.83 35.08 -29.94
N ASN A 163 -12.49 35.32 -31.21
CA ASN A 163 -13.08 34.62 -32.36
C ASN A 163 -12.54 33.19 -32.58
N GLN A 164 -11.45 32.85 -31.88
CA GLN A 164 -10.80 31.53 -31.79
C GLN A 164 -10.49 31.24 -30.32
N GLY A 165 -11.43 31.63 -29.45
CA GLY A 165 -11.22 31.63 -28.02
C GLY A 165 -11.16 30.21 -27.46
N SER A 166 -10.09 29.89 -26.76
CA SER A 166 -9.99 28.63 -26.02
C SER A 166 -9.39 28.81 -24.65
N THR A 167 -9.60 27.88 -23.73
CA THR A 167 -8.93 27.91 -22.41
C THR A 167 -7.45 27.60 -22.57
N LEU A 168 -7.12 26.58 -23.36
CA LEU A 168 -5.78 26.21 -23.81
C LEU A 168 -5.72 26.37 -25.33
N TRP A 169 -4.78 27.17 -25.81
CA TRP A 169 -4.53 27.37 -27.24
C TRP A 169 -3.11 26.95 -27.59
N THR A 170 -2.96 26.06 -28.57
CA THR A 170 -1.67 25.56 -29.04
C THR A 170 -1.49 25.72 -30.55
N ASN A 171 -0.26 25.96 -31.00
CA ASN A 171 0.09 26.04 -32.43
C ASN A 171 1.54 25.64 -32.69
N ARG A 172 1.75 24.68 -33.61
CA ARG A 172 3.05 24.09 -33.97
C ARG A 172 3.81 23.54 -32.77
N TYR A 173 3.07 22.84 -31.92
CA TYR A 173 3.58 22.45 -30.62
C TYR A 173 3.06 21.07 -30.22
N ASP A 174 3.97 20.10 -30.08
CA ASP A 174 3.64 18.74 -29.65
C ASP A 174 3.53 18.71 -28.14
N PHE A 175 2.39 18.22 -27.63
CA PHE A 175 1.99 18.46 -26.25
C PHE A 175 1.18 17.29 -25.68
N ASP A 176 1.59 16.84 -24.48
CA ASP A 176 0.89 15.82 -23.71
C ASP A 176 -0.03 16.48 -22.68
N ILE A 177 -1.25 16.00 -22.55
CA ILE A 177 -2.23 16.41 -21.55
C ILE A 177 -2.74 15.15 -20.89
N THR A 178 -2.33 14.91 -19.65
CA THR A 178 -2.60 13.65 -18.96
C THR A 178 -3.23 13.88 -17.60
N ASN A 179 -4.20 13.05 -17.22
CA ASN A 179 -4.81 13.04 -15.88
C ASN A 179 -5.39 14.42 -15.47
N SER A 180 -5.89 15.19 -16.42
CA SER A 180 -6.25 16.60 -16.20
C SER A 180 -7.74 16.85 -16.38
N ASN A 181 -8.26 17.82 -15.63
CA ASN A 181 -9.69 18.08 -15.50
C ASN A 181 -10.07 19.45 -16.03
N PHE A 182 -11.15 19.51 -16.81
CA PHE A 182 -11.68 20.73 -17.42
C PHE A 182 -13.17 20.89 -17.09
N TYR A 183 -13.51 21.91 -16.30
CA TYR A 183 -14.86 22.09 -15.74
C TYR A 183 -15.45 23.47 -16.00
N GLY A 184 -16.76 23.52 -16.27
CA GLY A 184 -17.58 24.73 -16.08
C GLY A 184 -17.12 25.95 -16.90
N MET A 185 -16.59 25.72 -18.10
CA MET A 185 -16.13 26.79 -18.99
C MET A 185 -17.33 27.40 -19.73
N ASP A 186 -17.54 28.71 -19.61
CA ASP A 186 -18.57 29.45 -20.34
C ASP A 186 -17.91 30.40 -21.37
N GLY A 187 -17.93 30.03 -22.66
CA GLY A 187 -17.31 30.81 -23.74
C GLY A 187 -18.24 31.85 -24.36
N GLY A 188 -17.89 33.14 -24.27
CA GLY A 188 -18.78 34.29 -24.46
C GLY A 188 -18.65 35.09 -25.77
N ALA A 189 -18.14 34.52 -26.88
CA ALA A 189 -18.07 35.27 -28.12
C ALA A 189 -19.42 35.32 -28.86
N SER A 190 -19.96 36.52 -29.10
CA SER A 190 -21.17 36.73 -29.91
C SER A 190 -20.98 36.47 -31.43
N SER A 191 -19.79 36.06 -31.87
CA SER A 191 -19.46 35.97 -33.30
C SER A 191 -18.33 35.01 -33.71
N GLY A 192 -17.88 34.05 -32.89
CA GLY A 192 -16.69 33.24 -33.22
C GLY A 192 -16.57 31.84 -32.64
N ASN A 193 -15.67 31.04 -33.23
CA ASN A 193 -15.35 29.66 -32.85
C ASN A 193 -14.67 29.64 -31.46
N GLY A 194 -14.99 28.66 -30.62
CA GLY A 194 -14.27 28.47 -29.37
C GLY A 194 -14.33 27.04 -28.86
N SER A 195 -13.41 26.67 -27.99
CA SER A 195 -13.30 25.32 -27.41
C SER A 195 -12.60 25.39 -26.05
N CYS A 196 -12.56 24.32 -25.27
CA CYS A 196 -11.67 24.29 -24.10
C CYS A 196 -10.21 24.17 -24.56
N ILE A 197 -9.92 23.22 -25.45
CA ILE A 197 -8.60 23.03 -26.06
C ILE A 197 -8.69 23.33 -27.56
N TRP A 198 -7.77 24.14 -28.05
CA TRP A 198 -7.61 24.44 -29.46
C TRP A 198 -6.22 24.02 -29.93
N GLY A 199 -6.14 22.95 -30.72
CA GLY A 199 -4.93 22.55 -31.44
C GLY A 199 -4.92 23.13 -32.84
N ASN A 200 -3.87 23.88 -33.18
CA ASN A 200 -3.70 24.51 -34.49
C ASN A 200 -2.52 23.89 -35.27
N THR A 201 -2.47 24.15 -36.58
CA THR A 201 -1.65 23.47 -37.60
C THR A 201 -0.26 23.04 -37.15
N GLY A 202 0.08 21.77 -37.41
CA GLY A 202 1.42 21.23 -37.23
C GLY A 202 1.78 20.85 -35.79
N SER A 203 0.76 20.63 -34.96
CA SER A 203 0.90 20.09 -33.61
C SER A 203 0.60 18.58 -33.60
N TYR A 204 1.08 17.87 -32.60
CA TYR A 204 0.60 16.55 -32.19
C TYR A 204 0.10 16.64 -30.75
N LEU A 205 -1.23 16.53 -30.58
CA LEU A 205 -1.85 16.57 -29.26
C LEU A 205 -2.11 15.16 -28.73
N LYS A 206 -1.63 14.90 -27.53
CA LYS A 206 -1.83 13.63 -26.83
C LYS A 206 -2.66 13.88 -25.58
N ILE A 207 -3.95 13.49 -25.60
CA ILE A 207 -4.88 13.72 -24.49
C ILE A 207 -5.23 12.36 -23.86
N TYR A 208 -4.76 12.12 -22.65
CA TYR A 208 -4.84 10.82 -21.98
C TYR A 208 -5.50 10.98 -20.60
N THR A 209 -6.47 10.12 -20.25
CA THR A 209 -7.04 10.08 -18.89
C THR A 209 -7.59 11.45 -18.43
N CYS A 210 -8.22 12.21 -19.33
CA CYS A 210 -8.70 13.56 -19.02
C CYS A 210 -10.22 13.62 -18.90
N ARG A 211 -10.72 14.62 -18.14
CA ARG A 211 -12.16 14.89 -17.98
C ARG A 211 -12.54 16.23 -18.57
N PHE A 212 -13.61 16.24 -19.35
CA PHE A 212 -14.24 17.43 -19.90
C PHE A 212 -15.71 17.42 -19.51
N GLU A 213 -16.08 18.21 -18.50
CA GLU A 213 -17.45 18.18 -17.97
C GLU A 213 -18.11 19.55 -17.91
N GLY A 214 -19.36 19.60 -18.39
CA GLY A 214 -20.21 20.78 -18.28
C GLY A 214 -19.70 22.01 -19.03
N ILE A 215 -18.86 21.82 -20.05
CA ILE A 215 -18.32 22.91 -20.87
C ILE A 215 -19.44 23.47 -21.75
N ARG A 216 -19.61 24.79 -21.78
CA ARG A 216 -20.62 25.47 -22.59
C ARG A 216 -19.98 26.55 -23.46
N ILE A 217 -19.94 26.30 -24.76
CA ILE A 217 -19.41 27.26 -25.72
C ILE A 217 -20.50 27.71 -26.68
N ASN A 218 -20.54 29.00 -27.02
CA ASN A 218 -21.62 29.58 -27.83
C ASN A 218 -21.56 29.25 -29.34
N TYR A 219 -20.53 28.58 -29.85
CA TYR A 219 -20.31 28.37 -31.30
C TYR A 219 -19.81 26.95 -31.63
N TRP A 220 -18.62 26.76 -32.23
CA TRP A 220 -18.16 25.48 -32.80
C TRP A 220 -17.27 24.67 -31.87
N GLY A 221 -17.70 23.46 -31.48
CA GLY A 221 -16.95 22.59 -30.57
C GLY A 221 -17.09 23.06 -29.13
N SER A 222 -17.17 22.13 -28.18
CA SER A 222 -17.24 22.49 -26.76
C SER A 222 -15.94 22.17 -26.04
N ALA A 223 -15.50 20.91 -26.01
CA ALA A 223 -14.33 20.49 -25.25
C ALA A 223 -13.03 20.61 -26.05
N VAL A 224 -12.90 19.91 -27.17
CA VAL A 224 -11.63 19.83 -27.93
C VAL A 224 -11.87 20.15 -29.40
N GLN A 225 -11.07 21.07 -29.94
CA GLN A 225 -11.05 21.40 -31.35
C GLN A 225 -9.62 21.27 -31.90
N ASN A 226 -9.47 20.53 -32.99
CA ASN A 226 -8.17 20.27 -33.61
C ASN A 226 -8.20 20.62 -35.11
N TRP A 227 -7.17 21.34 -35.56
CA TRP A 227 -7.00 21.82 -36.93
C TRP A 227 -5.65 21.39 -37.51
N ASP A 228 -5.65 20.70 -38.65
CA ASP A 228 -4.47 20.30 -39.44
C ASP A 228 -3.31 19.72 -38.61
N SER A 229 -3.66 18.88 -37.62
CA SER A 229 -2.76 18.36 -36.60
C SER A 229 -3.12 16.92 -36.26
N ASP A 230 -2.13 16.14 -35.84
CA ASP A 230 -2.36 14.78 -35.36
C ASP A 230 -2.90 14.86 -33.92
N ILE A 231 -3.75 13.90 -33.54
CA ILE A 231 -4.31 13.87 -32.18
C ILE A 231 -4.69 12.47 -31.73
N ASP A 232 -4.27 12.16 -30.50
CA ASP A 232 -4.73 11.01 -29.74
C ASP A 232 -5.61 11.48 -28.59
N ILE A 233 -6.79 10.89 -28.47
CA ILE A 233 -7.68 11.05 -27.32
C ILE A 233 -7.96 9.66 -26.76
N VAL A 234 -7.39 9.37 -25.60
CA VAL A 234 -7.37 8.03 -25.02
C VAL A 234 -7.86 8.08 -23.58
N ASN A 235 -8.74 7.17 -23.19
CA ASN A 235 -9.19 7.03 -21.79
C ASN A 235 -9.84 8.32 -21.23
N CYS A 236 -10.55 9.08 -22.06
CA CYS A 236 -11.09 10.39 -21.66
C CYS A 236 -12.62 10.37 -21.46
N LEU A 237 -13.09 11.15 -20.49
CA LEU A 237 -14.51 11.42 -20.27
C LEU A 237 -14.91 12.76 -20.89
N PHE A 238 -15.96 12.75 -21.71
CA PHE A 238 -16.67 13.93 -22.19
C PHE A 238 -18.12 13.86 -21.73
N LYS A 239 -18.49 14.69 -20.75
CA LYS A 239 -19.81 14.64 -20.12
C LYS A 239 -20.53 15.98 -20.10
N ASP A 240 -21.80 15.98 -20.50
CA ASP A 240 -22.71 17.14 -20.42
C ASP A 240 -22.14 18.41 -21.08
N ASN A 241 -21.28 18.25 -22.09
CA ASN A 241 -20.71 19.37 -22.81
C ASN A 241 -21.69 19.86 -23.89
N LYS A 242 -21.78 21.17 -24.04
CA LYS A 242 -22.75 21.82 -24.91
C LYS A 242 -22.11 22.84 -25.81
N SER A 243 -22.43 22.77 -27.10
CA SER A 243 -22.12 23.82 -28.07
C SER A 243 -23.35 24.60 -28.53
N GLY A 244 -23.12 25.85 -28.95
CA GLY A 244 -24.14 26.87 -29.14
C GLY A 244 -24.54 27.16 -30.59
N ILE A 245 -25.05 28.38 -30.79
CA ILE A 245 -25.73 28.89 -32.00
C ILE A 245 -24.79 28.85 -33.23
N ASN A 246 -25.36 28.68 -34.45
CA ASN A 246 -24.69 28.72 -35.77
C ASN A 246 -23.81 27.50 -36.14
N ASN A 247 -24.39 26.31 -36.12
CA ASN A 247 -23.79 25.02 -36.47
C ASN A 247 -22.70 24.55 -35.48
N GLY A 248 -22.94 24.72 -34.18
CA GLY A 248 -22.08 24.17 -33.14
C GLY A 248 -22.06 22.64 -33.15
N TYR A 249 -20.85 22.08 -33.03
CA TYR A 249 -20.57 20.64 -32.96
C TYR A 249 -20.32 20.24 -31.51
N GLY A 250 -20.50 18.98 -31.18
CA GLY A 250 -20.48 18.41 -29.84
C GLY A 250 -19.21 18.60 -29.01
N SER A 251 -18.79 17.55 -28.33
CA SER A 251 -17.60 17.56 -27.46
C SER A 251 -16.29 17.72 -28.22
N TYR A 252 -16.14 17.01 -29.33
CA TYR A 252 -14.92 17.00 -30.13
C TYR A 252 -15.20 17.35 -31.59
N ALA A 253 -14.33 18.19 -32.17
CA ALA A 253 -14.39 18.55 -33.58
C ALA A 253 -13.01 18.64 -34.25
N TYR A 254 -12.83 17.91 -35.35
CA TYR A 254 -11.63 17.94 -36.19
C TYR A 254 -11.87 18.61 -37.54
N TYR A 255 -10.89 19.39 -38.00
CA TYR A 255 -10.90 20.12 -39.26
C TYR A 255 -9.57 20.01 -40.01
N HIS A 256 -9.66 19.72 -41.31
CA HIS A 256 -8.52 19.82 -42.22
C HIS A 256 -8.68 21.01 -43.18
N ASN A 257 -7.61 21.77 -43.39
CA ASN A 257 -7.49 22.88 -44.32
C ASN A 257 -6.16 22.82 -45.11
N ASN A 258 -6.15 22.02 -46.18
CA ASN A 258 -5.02 21.85 -47.12
C ASN A 258 -3.66 21.68 -46.43
N GLY A 259 -3.38 20.46 -45.99
CA GLY A 259 -2.14 20.05 -45.33
C GLY A 259 -1.73 18.62 -45.68
N PRO A 260 -0.68 18.08 -45.02
CA PRO A 260 -0.34 16.67 -45.11
C PRO A 260 -1.42 15.80 -44.45
N ASP A 261 -1.43 14.52 -44.79
CA ASP A 261 -2.30 13.50 -44.21
C ASP A 261 -2.15 13.47 -42.68
N ARG A 262 -3.28 13.39 -41.97
CA ARG A 262 -3.33 13.37 -40.50
C ARG A 262 -3.99 12.12 -39.94
N ASP A 263 -3.50 11.71 -38.79
CA ASP A 263 -4.02 10.59 -37.99
C ASP A 263 -4.76 11.10 -36.75
N ILE A 264 -6.01 10.68 -36.62
CA ILE A 264 -6.90 11.07 -35.53
C ILE A 264 -7.36 9.78 -34.83
N ASN A 265 -6.93 9.59 -33.59
CA ASN A 265 -7.23 8.39 -32.82
C ASN A 265 -8.09 8.74 -31.60
N ILE A 266 -9.20 8.01 -31.43
CA ILE A 266 -10.06 8.07 -30.25
C ILE A 266 -10.21 6.65 -29.72
N ALA A 267 -9.80 6.40 -28.48
CA ALA A 267 -9.94 5.09 -27.88
C ALA A 267 -10.29 5.12 -26.41
N GLN A 268 -11.03 4.11 -25.95
CA GLN A 268 -11.39 3.97 -24.54
C GLN A 268 -12.02 5.24 -23.95
N CYS A 269 -12.81 5.97 -24.75
CA CYS A 269 -13.42 7.21 -24.31
C CYS A 269 -14.90 7.02 -24.01
N THR A 270 -15.43 7.78 -23.05
CA THR A 270 -16.87 7.86 -22.78
C THR A 270 -17.37 9.25 -23.14
N PHE A 271 -18.31 9.31 -24.07
CA PHE A 271 -19.05 10.51 -24.44
C PHE A 271 -20.49 10.35 -23.97
N VAL A 272 -20.92 11.13 -22.97
CA VAL A 272 -22.28 11.05 -22.44
C VAL A 272 -22.96 12.40 -22.25
N GLY A 273 -24.24 12.52 -22.64
CA GLY A 273 -25.04 13.72 -22.38
C GLY A 273 -24.62 14.96 -23.19
N ASN A 274 -23.77 14.81 -24.21
CA ASN A 274 -23.21 15.95 -24.93
C ASN A 274 -24.17 16.45 -26.02
N GLU A 275 -24.34 17.77 -26.12
CA GLU A 275 -25.36 18.40 -26.95
C GLU A 275 -24.74 19.34 -27.99
N GLY A 276 -24.99 19.03 -29.27
CA GLY A 276 -24.77 19.94 -30.40
C GLY A 276 -25.98 20.83 -30.68
N GLN A 277 -25.91 21.73 -31.67
CA GLN A 277 -26.98 22.71 -31.92
C GLN A 277 -28.37 22.07 -32.15
N ASN A 278 -29.41 22.68 -31.54
CA ASN A 278 -30.84 22.39 -31.73
C ASN A 278 -31.32 20.96 -31.38
N ASN A 279 -30.54 20.15 -30.65
CA ASN A 279 -30.88 18.74 -30.32
C ASN A 279 -31.04 17.81 -31.54
N VAL A 280 -30.50 18.15 -32.72
CA VAL A 280 -30.78 17.38 -33.96
C VAL A 280 -29.57 16.79 -34.66
N ALA A 281 -28.31 17.17 -34.34
CA ALA A 281 -27.14 16.51 -34.90
C ALA A 281 -25.81 16.80 -34.15
N TRP A 282 -24.87 15.85 -34.20
CA TRP A 282 -23.43 16.00 -33.91
C TRP A 282 -23.03 16.18 -32.44
N GLY A 283 -23.62 15.45 -31.49
CA GLY A 283 -23.42 15.73 -30.06
C GLY A 283 -22.08 15.29 -29.46
N ALA A 284 -21.39 14.28 -29.99
CA ALA A 284 -20.12 13.83 -29.40
C ALA A 284 -18.89 14.14 -30.28
N VAL A 285 -18.79 13.54 -31.46
CA VAL A 285 -17.59 13.61 -32.32
C VAL A 285 -17.96 14.05 -33.72
N GLN A 286 -17.29 15.09 -34.22
CA GLN A 286 -17.33 15.46 -35.62
C GLN A 286 -15.94 15.41 -36.26
N TYR A 287 -15.87 14.79 -37.43
CA TYR A 287 -14.66 14.70 -38.23
C TYR A 287 -14.87 15.23 -39.65
N ARG A 288 -14.04 16.21 -40.01
CA ARG A 288 -13.99 16.83 -41.35
C ARG A 288 -12.57 16.81 -41.89
N GLY A 289 -12.13 15.61 -42.28
CA GLY A 289 -10.83 15.42 -42.94
C GLY A 289 -10.86 15.70 -44.43
N ASN A 290 -9.76 15.39 -45.10
CA ASN A 290 -9.69 15.24 -46.55
C ASN A 290 -9.60 13.75 -46.92
N GLY A 291 -9.60 13.40 -48.21
CA GLY A 291 -9.56 12.00 -48.68
C GLY A 291 -8.33 11.16 -48.28
N ALA A 292 -7.35 11.75 -47.60
CA ALA A 292 -6.11 11.12 -47.15
C ALA A 292 -5.97 11.07 -45.62
N ASP A 293 -6.69 11.92 -44.87
CA ASP A 293 -6.77 11.86 -43.41
C ASP A 293 -7.54 10.60 -42.93
N GLN A 294 -7.16 10.08 -41.76
CA GLN A 294 -7.77 8.91 -41.15
C GLN A 294 -8.27 9.18 -39.73
N LEU A 295 -9.57 8.97 -39.51
CA LEU A 295 -10.17 8.84 -38.17
C LEU A 295 -10.27 7.35 -37.78
N THR A 296 -9.79 7.02 -36.58
CA THR A 296 -9.95 5.70 -35.96
C THR A 296 -10.62 5.87 -34.59
N VAL A 297 -11.77 5.21 -34.39
CA VAL A 297 -12.51 5.21 -33.12
C VAL A 297 -12.68 3.78 -32.62
N VAL A 298 -12.18 3.45 -31.43
CA VAL A 298 -12.23 2.08 -30.89
C VAL A 298 -12.60 2.02 -29.42
N ASN A 299 -13.23 0.93 -28.99
CA ASN A 299 -13.54 0.63 -27.58
C ASN A 299 -14.16 1.81 -26.82
N SER A 300 -15.02 2.60 -27.47
CA SER A 300 -15.54 3.85 -26.91
C SER A 300 -17.06 3.81 -26.77
N LEU A 301 -17.57 4.50 -25.75
CA LEU A 301 -18.99 4.61 -25.44
C LEU A 301 -19.55 5.96 -25.88
N PHE A 302 -20.67 5.95 -26.59
CA PHE A 302 -21.41 7.14 -27.01
C PHE A 302 -22.88 7.02 -26.59
N TRP A 303 -23.28 7.73 -25.54
CA TRP A 303 -24.62 7.65 -24.96
C TRP A 303 -25.28 9.01 -24.74
N ASP A 304 -26.58 9.15 -25.01
CA ASP A 304 -27.33 10.40 -24.81
C ASP A 304 -26.66 11.64 -25.44
N ASN A 305 -26.08 11.50 -26.64
CA ASN A 305 -25.46 12.59 -27.38
C ASN A 305 -26.36 13.09 -28.54
N GLY A 306 -27.62 12.69 -28.53
CA GLY A 306 -28.59 13.00 -29.58
C GLY A 306 -28.45 12.12 -30.82
N ASN A 307 -29.31 12.37 -31.82
CA ASN A 307 -29.59 11.41 -32.90
C ASN A 307 -28.41 11.02 -33.82
N THR A 308 -27.29 11.75 -33.79
CA THR A 308 -26.06 11.43 -34.52
C THR A 308 -24.84 11.69 -33.64
N PRO A 309 -24.45 10.72 -32.78
CA PRO A 309 -23.39 10.93 -31.80
C PRO A 309 -22.03 11.17 -32.49
N VAL A 310 -21.74 10.41 -33.55
CA VAL A 310 -20.47 10.49 -34.29
C VAL A 310 -20.73 10.69 -35.78
N VAL A 311 -20.07 11.68 -36.37
CA VAL A 311 -20.19 11.98 -37.81
C VAL A 311 -18.83 12.23 -38.45
N ALA A 312 -18.52 11.45 -39.48
CA ALA A 312 -17.42 11.66 -40.41
C ALA A 312 -17.98 12.19 -41.75
N GLU A 313 -17.69 13.43 -42.11
CA GLU A 313 -18.24 14.02 -43.33
C GLU A 313 -17.34 13.81 -44.55
N PHE A 314 -16.02 13.81 -44.34
CA PHE A 314 -15.00 13.75 -45.37
C PHE A 314 -13.77 12.98 -44.87
N GLY A 315 -13.12 12.24 -45.76
CA GLY A 315 -11.94 11.43 -45.45
C GLY A 315 -12.21 9.97 -45.13
N SER A 316 -11.16 9.26 -44.71
CA SER A 316 -11.27 7.87 -44.26
C SER A 316 -11.65 7.84 -42.78
N ALA A 317 -12.62 7.00 -42.43
CA ALA A 317 -13.05 6.82 -41.04
C ALA A 317 -13.41 5.35 -40.75
N SER A 318 -12.89 4.84 -39.64
CA SER A 318 -13.18 3.52 -39.08
C SER A 318 -13.67 3.64 -37.64
N MET A 319 -14.63 2.78 -37.30
CA MET A 319 -15.16 2.63 -35.95
C MET A 319 -15.33 1.13 -35.68
N SER A 320 -14.90 0.67 -34.50
CA SER A 320 -15.01 -0.73 -34.10
C SER A 320 -15.10 -0.92 -32.60
N ASN A 321 -15.85 -1.92 -32.16
CA ASN A 321 -16.02 -2.29 -30.75
C ASN A 321 -16.48 -1.11 -29.90
N CYS A 322 -17.31 -0.24 -30.48
CA CYS A 322 -17.90 0.88 -29.78
C CYS A 322 -19.36 0.56 -29.42
N VAL A 323 -19.83 1.16 -28.33
CA VAL A 323 -21.23 1.11 -27.91
C VAL A 323 -21.87 2.46 -28.21
N THR A 324 -22.99 2.46 -28.92
CA THR A 324 -23.68 3.69 -29.32
C THR A 324 -25.20 3.56 -29.26
N GLU A 325 -25.87 4.64 -28.88
CA GLU A 325 -27.35 4.74 -28.91
C GLU A 325 -27.93 4.81 -30.34
N PHE A 326 -27.19 5.41 -31.27
CA PHE A 326 -27.60 5.61 -32.66
C PHE A 326 -26.47 5.29 -33.62
N ASN A 327 -26.81 4.96 -34.87
CA ASN A 327 -25.80 4.65 -35.87
C ASN A 327 -24.92 5.89 -36.16
N PRO A 328 -23.59 5.73 -36.19
CA PRO A 328 -22.68 6.78 -36.65
C PRO A 328 -22.86 7.02 -38.15
N SER A 329 -22.46 8.19 -38.63
CA SER A 329 -22.57 8.57 -40.06
C SER A 329 -21.19 8.70 -40.71
N GLY A 330 -21.03 8.17 -41.92
CA GLY A 330 -19.82 8.37 -42.74
C GLY A 330 -18.68 7.38 -42.53
N PHE A 331 -18.94 6.23 -41.88
CA PHE A 331 -17.94 5.20 -41.60
C PHE A 331 -17.98 4.06 -42.64
N SER A 332 -16.81 3.49 -42.93
CA SER A 332 -16.63 2.46 -43.97
C SER A 332 -16.82 1.01 -43.48
N SER A 333 -16.77 0.80 -42.16
CA SER A 333 -17.01 -0.48 -41.46
C SER A 333 -17.66 -0.19 -40.10
N THR A 334 -18.70 -0.93 -39.72
CA THR A 334 -19.37 -0.81 -38.42
C THR A 334 -19.57 -2.22 -37.86
N LEU A 335 -18.60 -2.70 -37.08
CA LEU A 335 -18.85 -3.79 -36.13
C LEU A 335 -19.02 -3.13 -34.76
N ASP A 336 -20.17 -2.49 -34.58
CA ASP A 336 -20.50 -1.73 -33.38
C ASP A 336 -21.81 -2.26 -32.78
N LEU A 337 -21.88 -2.25 -31.46
CA LEU A 337 -23.06 -2.70 -30.72
C LEU A 337 -24.00 -1.50 -30.53
N VAL A 338 -25.07 -1.46 -31.33
CA VAL A 338 -26.17 -0.52 -31.09
C VAL A 338 -27.06 -1.12 -30.00
N THR A 339 -27.00 -0.56 -28.79
CA THR A 339 -27.81 -0.99 -27.64
C THR A 339 -28.89 0.05 -27.33
N THR A 340 -29.97 -0.38 -26.66
CA THR A 340 -30.99 0.52 -26.10
C THR A 340 -30.71 0.94 -24.67
N ASP A 341 -29.72 0.32 -24.01
CA ASP A 341 -29.25 0.66 -22.67
C ASP A 341 -27.82 0.10 -22.47
N PRO A 342 -26.83 0.95 -22.16
CA PRO A 342 -25.48 0.51 -21.83
C PRO A 342 -25.31 0.06 -20.37
N GLY A 343 -26.34 0.14 -19.50
CA GLY A 343 -26.22 -0.25 -18.09
C GLY A 343 -25.43 0.77 -17.27
N LEU A 344 -25.68 2.07 -17.51
CA LEU A 344 -24.96 3.14 -16.84
C LEU A 344 -25.52 3.43 -15.43
N VAL A 345 -24.66 3.39 -14.43
CA VAL A 345 -24.89 3.89 -13.07
C VAL A 345 -24.37 5.32 -12.96
N ASN A 346 -25.10 6.17 -12.23
CA ASN A 346 -24.77 7.60 -12.04
C ASN A 346 -24.56 8.39 -13.36
N GLY A 347 -25.04 7.84 -14.48
CA GLY A 347 -25.01 8.45 -15.80
C GLY A 347 -23.71 8.26 -16.59
N TYR A 348 -22.69 7.55 -16.09
CA TYR A 348 -21.42 7.36 -16.83
C TYR A 348 -20.55 6.16 -16.41
N GLN A 349 -20.79 5.53 -15.25
CA GLN A 349 -20.12 4.30 -14.79
C GLN A 349 -20.95 3.06 -15.13
N PHE A 350 -20.41 1.86 -15.00
CA PHE A 350 -21.09 0.60 -15.32
C PHE A 350 -21.62 -0.12 -14.07
N ASP A 351 -22.68 -0.91 -14.24
CA ASP A 351 -22.97 -2.05 -13.36
C ASP A 351 -22.51 -3.38 -13.98
N GLU A 352 -22.54 -4.44 -13.18
CA GLU A 352 -22.13 -5.80 -13.59
C GLU A 352 -22.90 -6.36 -14.80
N THR A 353 -24.05 -5.78 -15.16
CA THR A 353 -24.89 -6.22 -16.28
C THR A 353 -24.67 -5.42 -17.55
N SER A 354 -23.82 -4.39 -17.49
CA SER A 354 -23.50 -3.53 -18.62
C SER A 354 -22.91 -4.35 -19.78
N VAL A 355 -23.36 -4.01 -20.99
CA VAL A 355 -22.80 -4.57 -22.23
C VAL A 355 -21.39 -4.06 -22.53
N CYS A 356 -20.89 -3.09 -21.76
CA CYS A 356 -19.54 -2.55 -21.88
C CYS A 356 -18.52 -3.36 -21.08
N VAL A 357 -18.97 -4.17 -20.11
CA VAL A 357 -18.11 -4.96 -19.23
C VAL A 357 -17.47 -6.12 -20.00
N ASP A 358 -16.15 -6.25 -19.90
CA ASP A 358 -15.30 -7.23 -20.58
C ASP A 358 -15.52 -7.28 -22.11
N ALA A 359 -15.96 -6.17 -22.70
CA ALA A 359 -16.42 -6.12 -24.09
C ALA A 359 -15.42 -5.46 -25.06
N ALA A 360 -14.33 -4.88 -24.54
CA ALA A 360 -13.33 -4.23 -25.38
C ALA A 360 -12.41 -5.24 -26.08
N ASP A 361 -11.90 -4.83 -27.23
CA ASP A 361 -10.94 -5.62 -28.02
C ASP A 361 -9.49 -5.14 -27.78
N GLU A 362 -8.51 -5.91 -28.24
CA GLU A 362 -7.09 -5.57 -28.09
C GLU A 362 -6.74 -4.24 -28.79
N LEU A 363 -6.36 -3.23 -28.00
CA LEU A 363 -5.99 -1.88 -28.47
C LEU A 363 -4.69 -1.83 -29.29
N LEU A 364 -3.84 -2.87 -29.21
CA LEU A 364 -2.53 -3.00 -29.89
C LEU A 364 -2.60 -2.87 -31.42
N ASN A 365 -3.79 -2.98 -32.01
CA ASN A 365 -3.98 -2.83 -33.44
C ASN A 365 -4.22 -1.38 -33.88
N TYR A 366 -4.36 -0.43 -32.95
CA TYR A 366 -4.96 0.89 -33.23
C TYR A 366 -4.20 2.10 -32.67
N ILE A 367 -3.44 1.99 -31.57
CA ILE A 367 -2.67 3.10 -30.96
C ILE A 367 -1.25 2.64 -30.61
N GLU A 368 -0.25 3.49 -30.82
CA GLU A 368 1.17 3.15 -30.57
C GLU A 368 1.63 3.41 -29.12
N ASP A 369 0.91 4.27 -28.38
CA ASP A 369 1.25 4.71 -27.03
C ASP A 369 0.17 4.32 -26.01
N PHE A 370 0.51 3.40 -25.09
CA PHE A 370 -0.38 2.89 -24.04
C PHE A 370 -0.13 3.53 -22.67
N SER A 371 0.75 4.52 -22.59
CA SER A 371 1.23 5.04 -21.31
C SER A 371 0.11 5.61 -20.42
N GLY A 372 -1.00 6.07 -21.01
CA GLY A 372 -2.18 6.55 -20.28
C GLY A 372 -3.31 5.54 -20.07
N LEU A 373 -3.12 4.26 -20.40
CA LEU A 373 -4.16 3.23 -20.27
C LEU A 373 -4.01 2.32 -19.06
N GLY A 374 -2.95 2.47 -18.25
CA GLY A 374 -2.73 1.57 -17.10
C GLY A 374 -3.78 1.70 -16.00
N ARG A 375 -4.50 2.82 -15.97
CA ARG A 375 -5.62 3.11 -15.08
C ARG A 375 -6.73 3.79 -15.86
N ASP A 376 -7.98 3.61 -15.46
CA ASP A 376 -9.12 4.33 -16.02
C ASP A 376 -9.14 5.80 -15.56
N VAL A 377 -10.19 6.54 -15.93
CA VAL A 377 -10.28 7.97 -15.59
C VAL A 377 -10.51 8.24 -14.10
N ASP A 378 -11.04 7.29 -13.32
CA ASP A 378 -11.16 7.34 -11.84
C ASP A 378 -9.88 6.88 -11.13
N GLY A 379 -8.95 6.24 -11.85
CA GLY A 379 -7.71 5.70 -11.31
C GLY A 379 -7.75 4.20 -11.02
N SER A 380 -8.85 3.52 -11.33
CA SER A 380 -8.96 2.07 -11.20
C SER A 380 -7.99 1.39 -12.17
N PRO A 381 -7.26 0.35 -11.74
CA PRO A 381 -6.28 -0.33 -12.57
C PRO A 381 -6.96 -1.00 -13.78
N ARG A 382 -6.34 -0.90 -14.95
CA ARG A 382 -6.79 -1.64 -16.14
C ARG A 382 -5.92 -2.85 -16.39
N ASN A 383 -6.55 -3.99 -16.70
CA ASN A 383 -5.82 -5.19 -17.09
C ASN A 383 -5.38 -5.11 -18.56
N LEU A 384 -4.21 -4.53 -18.78
CA LEU A 384 -3.58 -4.46 -20.11
C LEU A 384 -2.78 -5.72 -20.47
N SER A 385 -2.98 -6.85 -19.79
CA SER A 385 -2.18 -8.06 -20.06
C SER A 385 -2.44 -8.65 -21.46
N PHE A 386 -3.52 -8.23 -22.14
CA PHE A 386 -3.95 -8.75 -23.45
C PHE A 386 -3.97 -10.30 -23.49
N GLN A 387 -4.18 -10.92 -22.32
CA GLN A 387 -4.28 -12.37 -22.16
C GLN A 387 -5.75 -12.73 -21.99
N GLU A 388 -6.19 -13.75 -22.73
CA GLU A 388 -7.56 -14.23 -22.68
C GLU A 388 -7.90 -14.89 -21.32
N PRO A 389 -9.08 -14.59 -20.73
CA PRO A 389 -10.11 -13.66 -21.24
C PRO A 389 -9.70 -12.18 -21.07
N LEU A 390 -9.93 -11.36 -22.10
CA LEU A 390 -9.83 -9.90 -21.98
C LEU A 390 -10.83 -9.42 -20.91
N THR A 391 -10.34 -8.61 -19.99
CA THR A 391 -11.13 -8.05 -18.86
C THR A 391 -11.17 -6.53 -18.94
N LEU A 392 -11.11 -6.01 -20.17
CA LEU A 392 -11.05 -4.59 -20.45
C LEU A 392 -12.45 -4.12 -20.87
N ASP A 393 -12.93 -3.08 -20.22
CA ASP A 393 -14.23 -2.52 -20.52
C ASP A 393 -14.20 -1.53 -21.69
N ILE A 394 -15.35 -1.33 -22.33
CA ILE A 394 -15.56 -0.29 -23.34
C ILE A 394 -15.77 1.06 -22.64
N GLY A 395 -14.92 2.04 -22.94
CA GLY A 395 -15.07 3.42 -22.51
C GLY A 395 -14.06 3.84 -21.44
N ALA A 396 -14.27 5.02 -20.85
CA ALA A 396 -13.31 5.67 -19.96
C ALA A 396 -13.25 5.09 -18.54
N TYR A 397 -14.12 4.13 -18.21
CA TYR A 397 -14.21 3.51 -16.89
C TYR A 397 -14.03 2.00 -17.00
N GLU A 398 -13.46 1.40 -15.97
CA GLU A 398 -13.64 -0.01 -15.68
C GLU A 398 -14.81 -0.16 -14.70
N PHE A 399 -15.61 -1.21 -14.90
CA PHE A 399 -16.47 -1.70 -13.85
C PHE A 399 -15.60 -2.15 -12.69
N ASN A 400 -15.92 -1.69 -11.48
CA ASN A 400 -15.25 -2.07 -10.26
C ASN A 400 -16.26 -2.80 -9.37
N ALA A 401 -16.07 -4.09 -9.19
CA ALA A 401 -16.85 -4.89 -8.25
C ALA A 401 -16.27 -4.77 -6.83
N PRO A 402 -17.11 -4.72 -5.78
CA PRO A 402 -16.60 -4.76 -4.42
C PRO A 402 -15.80 -6.05 -4.17
N PRO A 403 -14.82 -6.03 -3.24
CA PRO A 403 -14.13 -7.23 -2.83
C PRO A 403 -15.13 -8.30 -2.36
N THR A 404 -14.94 -9.52 -2.83
CA THR A 404 -15.80 -10.68 -2.54
C THR A 404 -15.32 -11.52 -1.35
N GLY A 405 -14.08 -11.30 -0.90
CA GLY A 405 -13.51 -11.99 0.25
C GLY A 405 -12.07 -11.60 0.54
N ILE A 406 -11.51 -12.18 1.60
CA ILE A 406 -10.15 -11.97 2.06
C ILE A 406 -9.47 -13.33 2.21
N GLY A 407 -8.33 -13.50 1.56
CA GLY A 407 -7.43 -14.65 1.71
C GLY A 407 -6.21 -14.29 2.56
N LEU A 408 -5.57 -15.31 3.12
CA LEU A 408 -4.27 -15.20 3.78
C LEU A 408 -3.32 -16.24 3.19
N VAL A 409 -2.26 -15.77 2.54
CA VAL A 409 -1.15 -16.61 2.08
C VAL A 409 -0.16 -16.77 3.21
N VAL A 410 -0.19 -17.94 3.83
CA VAL A 410 0.70 -18.31 4.94
C VAL A 410 2.05 -18.79 4.37
N PHE A 411 3.14 -18.10 4.71
CA PHE A 411 4.50 -18.49 4.27
C PHE A 411 5.07 -19.63 5.12
N PHE A 412 4.75 -19.63 6.41
CA PHE A 412 5.17 -20.63 7.40
C PHE A 412 4.03 -20.88 8.39
N PRO A 413 3.86 -22.11 8.89
CA PRO A 413 2.86 -22.41 9.91
C PRO A 413 3.01 -21.50 11.14
N LEU A 414 1.88 -21.12 11.74
CA LEU A 414 1.87 -20.28 12.94
C LEU A 414 2.16 -21.12 14.18
N GLU A 415 3.41 -21.52 14.35
CA GLU A 415 3.86 -22.28 15.51
C GLU A 415 3.95 -21.39 16.76
N GLU A 416 3.72 -22.00 17.93
CA GLU A 416 3.91 -21.35 19.22
C GLU A 416 5.38 -21.08 19.56
N GLY A 417 5.65 -20.45 20.70
CA GLY A 417 7.01 -20.32 21.21
C GLY A 417 7.90 -19.30 20.48
N HIS A 418 7.46 -18.80 19.33
CA HIS A 418 8.23 -17.86 18.53
C HIS A 418 8.27 -16.44 19.10
N SER A 419 9.43 -15.79 18.93
CA SER A 419 9.62 -14.38 19.26
C SER A 419 8.75 -13.47 18.38
N VAL A 420 8.26 -12.38 18.95
CA VAL A 420 7.41 -11.39 18.26
C VAL A 420 8.16 -10.09 17.91
N PRO A 421 7.75 -9.36 16.86
CA PRO A 421 6.63 -9.67 15.96
C PRO A 421 6.94 -10.79 14.96
N LEU A 422 5.96 -11.65 14.69
CA LEU A 422 6.05 -12.77 13.75
C LEU A 422 5.14 -12.53 12.54
N THR A 423 5.63 -12.73 11.32
CA THR A 423 4.82 -12.67 10.11
C THR A 423 3.87 -13.87 10.05
N ALA A 424 2.56 -13.61 10.12
CA ALA A 424 1.52 -14.64 10.00
C ALA A 424 1.24 -15.00 8.52
N GLY A 425 1.36 -14.02 7.62
CA GLY A 425 1.17 -14.23 6.19
C GLY A 425 0.99 -12.92 5.43
N GLN A 426 0.62 -13.04 4.15
CA GLN A 426 0.26 -11.92 3.30
C GLN A 426 -1.24 -11.98 2.99
N LEU A 427 -1.97 -10.91 3.27
CA LEU A 427 -3.38 -10.75 2.95
C LEU A 427 -3.55 -10.54 1.44
N GLU A 428 -4.61 -11.13 0.90
CA GLU A 428 -5.03 -11.01 -0.49
C GLU A 428 -6.53 -10.69 -0.55
N GLY A 429 -6.91 -9.71 -1.37
CA GLY A 429 -8.30 -9.40 -1.65
C GLY A 429 -8.78 -10.31 -2.77
N LEU A 430 -9.93 -10.94 -2.57
CA LEU A 430 -10.57 -11.78 -3.58
C LEU A 430 -11.63 -10.94 -4.28
N GLY A 431 -11.59 -10.83 -5.59
CA GLY A 431 -12.50 -9.96 -6.34
C GLY A 431 -12.20 -9.99 -7.82
N GLN A 432 -12.35 -8.85 -8.47
CA GLN A 432 -12.00 -8.70 -9.88
C GLN A 432 -10.47 -8.75 -10.08
N LEU A 433 -10.06 -9.32 -11.20
CA LEU A 433 -8.65 -9.57 -11.49
C LEU A 433 -7.92 -8.25 -11.78
N GLY A 434 -6.89 -7.95 -11.00
CA GLY A 434 -6.09 -6.72 -11.15
C GLY A 434 -6.41 -5.65 -10.11
N ASP A 435 -7.43 -5.85 -9.28
CA ASP A 435 -7.79 -4.92 -8.22
C ASP A 435 -6.72 -4.85 -7.13
N GLU A 436 -6.29 -3.63 -6.84
CA GLU A 436 -5.44 -3.32 -5.70
C GLU A 436 -6.31 -3.15 -4.45
N HIS A 437 -5.90 -3.80 -3.36
CA HIS A 437 -6.62 -3.78 -2.10
C HIS A 437 -5.75 -3.24 -0.97
N THR A 438 -6.36 -2.45 -0.10
CA THR A 438 -5.79 -2.05 1.18
C THR A 438 -6.46 -2.85 2.31
N PHE A 439 -5.71 -3.11 3.38
CA PHE A 439 -6.18 -3.92 4.49
C PHE A 439 -6.03 -3.18 5.82
N GLU A 440 -7.06 -3.29 6.66
CA GLU A 440 -7.03 -2.79 8.05
C GLU A 440 -7.74 -3.77 9.00
N LEU A 441 -7.29 -3.80 10.26
CA LEU A 441 -8.03 -4.47 11.34
C LEU A 441 -9.19 -3.55 11.77
N VAL A 442 -10.40 -4.09 11.82
CA VAL A 442 -11.62 -3.33 12.13
C VAL A 442 -12.35 -3.90 13.33
N THR A 443 -13.05 -3.05 14.08
CA THR A 443 -13.90 -3.50 15.20
C THR A 443 -15.10 -4.28 14.68
N GLY A 444 -15.28 -5.48 15.21
CA GLY A 444 -16.37 -6.40 14.94
C GLY A 444 -17.40 -6.43 16.07
N ASP A 445 -17.90 -7.62 16.39
CA ASP A 445 -18.96 -7.83 17.39
C ASP A 445 -18.46 -8.23 18.79
N GLY A 446 -17.14 -8.29 18.97
CA GLY A 446 -16.45 -8.74 20.17
C GLY A 446 -16.11 -10.23 20.17
N VAL A 447 -16.59 -11.01 19.19
CA VAL A 447 -16.24 -12.42 19.01
C VAL A 447 -15.35 -12.59 17.80
N ASN A 448 -15.74 -12.03 16.65
CA ASN A 448 -14.98 -12.16 15.40
C ASN A 448 -13.72 -11.27 15.35
N ASP A 449 -13.56 -10.36 16.30
CA ASP A 449 -12.44 -9.44 16.46
C ASP A 449 -11.79 -9.53 17.85
N ALA A 450 -12.08 -10.62 18.59
CA ALA A 450 -11.65 -10.79 19.98
C ALA A 450 -10.13 -10.64 20.16
N ASP A 451 -9.36 -10.97 19.12
CA ASP A 451 -7.90 -11.00 19.15
C ASP A 451 -7.25 -9.93 18.28
N ASN A 452 -8.00 -8.93 17.79
CA ASN A 452 -7.44 -7.87 16.94
C ASN A 452 -6.22 -7.15 17.55
N ASP A 453 -6.21 -6.95 18.87
CA ASP A 453 -5.12 -6.28 19.60
C ASP A 453 -3.80 -7.06 19.56
N ASP A 454 -3.84 -8.35 19.23
CA ASP A 454 -2.67 -9.22 19.14
C ASP A 454 -2.00 -9.16 17.76
N PHE A 455 -2.61 -8.47 16.79
CA PHE A 455 -2.15 -8.40 15.41
C PHE A 455 -1.94 -6.96 14.93
N SER A 456 -1.19 -6.83 13.85
CA SER A 456 -1.03 -5.58 13.10
C SER A 456 -0.76 -5.89 11.65
N ILE A 457 -1.09 -4.95 10.78
CA ILE A 457 -0.71 -5.00 9.36
C ILE A 457 0.45 -4.02 9.18
N GLU A 458 1.53 -4.47 8.53
CA GLU A 458 2.70 -3.63 8.28
C GLU A 458 2.32 -2.47 7.34
N GLU A 459 2.62 -1.24 7.78
CA GLU A 459 2.23 0.01 7.13
C GLU A 459 2.59 0.02 5.62
N GLY A 460 1.59 0.30 4.77
CA GLY A 460 1.77 0.34 3.32
C GLY A 460 1.95 -1.01 2.65
N THR A 461 1.71 -2.12 3.35
CA THR A 461 1.81 -3.49 2.82
C THR A 461 0.55 -4.29 3.14
N SER A 462 0.45 -5.52 2.63
CA SER A 462 -0.57 -6.50 3.02
C SER A 462 -0.03 -7.57 3.99
N VAL A 463 1.11 -7.32 4.65
CA VAL A 463 1.73 -8.31 5.54
C VAL A 463 1.11 -8.25 6.94
N LEU A 464 0.47 -9.34 7.34
CA LEU A 464 -0.09 -9.53 8.67
C LEU A 464 0.99 -10.01 9.65
N LYS A 465 1.11 -9.33 10.79
CA LYS A 465 2.03 -9.65 11.87
C LYS A 465 1.28 -9.92 13.17
N ARG A 466 1.73 -10.94 13.89
CA ARG A 466 1.36 -11.20 15.27
C ARG A 466 2.34 -10.52 16.21
N ASN A 467 1.82 -9.81 17.20
CA ASN A 467 2.56 -8.95 18.13
C ASN A 467 2.65 -9.51 19.55
N GLN A 468 1.80 -10.47 19.90
CA GLN A 468 1.86 -11.16 21.19
C GLN A 468 2.41 -12.57 21.06
N PHE A 469 3.16 -12.99 22.07
CA PHE A 469 3.64 -14.37 22.18
C PHE A 469 2.46 -15.33 22.28
N SER A 470 2.56 -16.51 21.68
CA SER A 470 1.49 -17.51 21.67
C SER A 470 1.94 -18.70 22.48
N ASN A 471 1.01 -19.24 23.24
CA ASN A 471 1.11 -20.51 23.91
C ASN A 471 -0.17 -21.28 23.57
N TYR A 472 -0.01 -22.43 22.92
CA TYR A 472 -1.09 -23.22 22.37
C TYR A 472 -2.05 -23.70 23.46
N GLU A 473 -1.52 -24.08 24.62
CA GLU A 473 -2.28 -24.56 25.79
C GLU A 473 -3.24 -23.50 26.33
N THR A 474 -2.88 -22.22 26.17
CA THR A 474 -3.70 -21.08 26.58
C THR A 474 -4.68 -20.68 25.48
N GLN A 475 -4.21 -20.61 24.24
CA GLN A 475 -4.99 -20.19 23.08
C GLN A 475 -4.44 -20.77 21.78
N SER A 476 -5.18 -21.71 21.21
CA SER A 476 -4.85 -22.38 19.96
C SER A 476 -5.49 -21.74 18.73
N GLU A 477 -6.41 -20.79 18.92
CA GLU A 477 -7.22 -20.18 17.85
C GLU A 477 -7.35 -18.68 18.10
N TYR A 478 -7.16 -17.88 17.05
CA TYR A 478 -7.27 -16.43 17.09
C TYR A 478 -8.31 -15.96 16.06
N HIS A 479 -9.21 -15.08 16.50
CA HIS A 479 -10.27 -14.49 15.72
C HIS A 479 -9.96 -13.01 15.46
N ILE A 480 -9.65 -12.69 14.20
CA ILE A 480 -9.39 -11.33 13.76
C ILE A 480 -10.38 -10.89 12.69
N TYR A 481 -10.74 -9.61 12.70
CA TYR A 481 -11.68 -9.03 11.75
C TYR A 481 -10.97 -8.01 10.87
N ILE A 482 -10.89 -8.33 9.59
CA ILE A 482 -10.12 -7.58 8.60
C ILE A 482 -11.08 -6.95 7.60
N ARG A 483 -10.83 -5.68 7.27
CA ARG A 483 -11.40 -5.02 6.10
C ARG A 483 -10.45 -5.10 4.93
N ALA A 484 -10.95 -5.50 3.76
CA ALA A 484 -10.30 -5.23 2.49
C ALA A 484 -11.08 -4.14 1.77
N THR A 485 -10.40 -3.07 1.37
CA THR A 485 -10.98 -1.94 0.62
C THR A 485 -10.31 -1.84 -0.74
N ASP A 486 -11.09 -1.78 -1.80
CA ASP A 486 -10.60 -1.61 -3.17
C ASP A 486 -10.21 -0.14 -3.46
N SER A 487 -9.76 0.11 -4.70
CA SER A 487 -9.35 1.44 -5.15
C SER A 487 -10.48 2.50 -5.16
N GLN A 488 -11.74 2.07 -5.22
CA GLN A 488 -12.91 2.93 -5.25
C GLN A 488 -13.55 3.13 -3.87
N GLY A 489 -13.00 2.50 -2.84
CA GLY A 489 -13.45 2.62 -1.45
C GLY A 489 -14.56 1.64 -1.07
N GLU A 490 -14.97 0.74 -1.97
CA GLU A 490 -15.87 -0.35 -1.62
C GLU A 490 -15.09 -1.42 -0.84
N PHE A 491 -15.76 -2.07 0.11
CA PHE A 491 -15.06 -2.93 1.06
C PHE A 491 -15.86 -4.15 1.48
N ILE A 492 -15.13 -5.15 1.95
CA ILE A 492 -15.67 -6.28 2.70
C ILE A 492 -14.95 -6.41 4.03
N ASP A 493 -15.73 -6.71 5.08
CA ASP A 493 -15.19 -7.08 6.39
C ASP A 493 -15.35 -8.59 6.58
N GLN A 494 -14.25 -9.29 6.82
CA GLN A 494 -14.22 -10.74 6.94
C GLN A 494 -13.46 -11.18 8.20
N GLU A 495 -14.03 -12.16 8.90
CA GLU A 495 -13.33 -12.87 9.96
C GLU A 495 -12.28 -13.81 9.35
N LEU A 496 -11.07 -13.75 9.88
CA LEU A 496 -10.04 -14.74 9.65
C LEU A 496 -9.77 -15.46 10.97
N ILE A 497 -9.83 -16.79 10.90
CA ILE A 497 -9.51 -17.66 12.03
C ILE A 497 -8.10 -18.21 11.80
N LEU A 498 -7.21 -17.94 12.74
CA LEU A 498 -5.81 -18.38 12.69
C LEU A 498 -5.56 -19.45 13.73
N GLU A 499 -5.18 -20.64 13.29
CA GLU A 499 -4.81 -21.75 14.16
C GLU A 499 -3.32 -21.66 14.52
N VAL A 500 -3.02 -21.77 15.82
CA VAL A 500 -1.64 -21.96 16.30
C VAL A 500 -1.32 -23.44 16.31
N ILE A 501 -0.12 -23.78 15.86
CA ILE A 501 0.38 -25.14 15.89
C ILE A 501 1.19 -25.35 17.16
N ASP A 502 0.76 -26.37 17.90
CA ASP A 502 1.40 -26.95 19.08
C ASP A 502 2.82 -27.45 18.75
N VAL A 503 3.81 -27.06 19.55
CA VAL A 503 5.22 -27.46 19.40
C VAL A 503 5.76 -27.98 20.73
N ASN A 504 6.17 -29.25 20.75
CA ASN A 504 6.73 -29.87 21.97
C ASN A 504 7.86 -29.03 22.60
N GLU A 505 7.68 -28.69 23.87
CA GLU A 505 8.58 -27.91 24.69
C GLU A 505 9.43 -28.73 25.64
N GLN A 506 10.52 -28.13 26.13
CA GLN A 506 11.38 -28.83 27.06
C GLN A 506 10.71 -28.91 28.44
N PRO A 507 10.74 -30.08 29.11
CA PRO A 507 10.27 -30.20 30.48
C PRO A 507 11.09 -29.33 31.44
N THR A 508 10.50 -28.98 32.58
CA THR A 508 11.12 -28.13 33.59
C THR A 508 11.21 -28.81 34.95
N LEU A 509 12.25 -28.48 35.71
CA LEU A 509 12.38 -28.89 37.11
C LEU A 509 11.48 -28.00 37.98
N ASN A 510 10.50 -28.62 38.64
CA ASN A 510 9.55 -27.93 39.52
C ASN A 510 9.93 -28.09 41.00
N ILE A 511 10.24 -29.31 41.44
CA ILE A 511 10.64 -29.60 42.83
C ILE A 511 12.02 -30.27 42.80
N PRO A 512 13.08 -29.64 43.34
CA PRO A 512 14.40 -30.27 43.43
C PRO A 512 14.38 -31.53 44.30
N LEU A 513 15.11 -32.56 43.90
CA LEU A 513 15.27 -33.82 44.61
C LEU A 513 16.14 -33.61 45.86
N PRO A 514 15.64 -33.98 47.06
CA PRO A 514 16.42 -33.82 48.29
C PRO A 514 17.46 -34.93 48.44
N ASP A 515 18.62 -34.59 49.01
CA ASP A 515 19.64 -35.55 49.42
C ASP A 515 19.07 -36.60 50.41
N GLN A 516 19.58 -37.82 50.32
CA GLN A 516 19.10 -39.00 51.04
C GLN A 516 20.23 -39.72 51.76
N SER A 517 19.87 -40.53 52.76
CA SER A 517 20.83 -41.38 53.47
C SER A 517 20.26 -42.77 53.74
N GLY A 518 21.14 -43.77 53.75
CA GLY A 518 20.81 -45.15 54.11
C GLY A 518 21.93 -45.79 54.94
N VAL A 519 21.71 -47.01 55.41
CA VAL A 519 22.69 -47.79 56.18
C VAL A 519 22.93 -49.12 55.49
N VAL A 520 24.19 -49.55 55.41
CA VAL A 520 24.56 -50.89 54.88
C VAL A 520 23.68 -51.96 55.53
N GLY A 521 23.18 -52.92 54.75
CA GLY A 521 22.39 -54.05 55.25
C GLY A 521 20.94 -53.74 55.67
N GLU A 522 20.51 -52.47 55.67
CA GLU A 522 19.11 -52.08 55.91
C GLU A 522 18.38 -51.85 54.57
N PHE A 523 17.07 -52.13 54.54
CA PHE A 523 16.27 -51.88 53.35
C PHE A 523 16.04 -50.37 53.19
N LEU A 524 16.43 -49.84 52.04
CA LEU A 524 16.23 -48.46 51.62
C LEU A 524 14.96 -48.37 50.77
N ASP A 525 14.15 -47.34 50.99
CA ASP A 525 12.91 -47.06 50.27
C ASP A 525 12.74 -45.53 50.19
N ILE A 526 12.92 -44.94 49.01
CA ILE A 526 12.92 -43.49 48.78
C ILE A 526 11.95 -43.18 47.65
N VAL A 527 10.77 -42.69 48.03
CA VAL A 527 9.77 -42.19 47.08
C VAL A 527 10.02 -40.70 46.84
N PHE A 528 10.04 -40.28 45.58
CA PHE A 528 10.08 -38.85 45.22
C PHE A 528 8.73 -38.38 44.66
N ASP A 529 8.55 -37.06 44.64
CA ASP A 529 7.28 -36.44 44.26
C ASP A 529 7.06 -36.59 42.73
N PRO A 530 5.93 -37.13 42.25
CA PRO A 530 5.63 -37.15 40.82
C PRO A 530 5.57 -35.76 40.17
N ALA A 531 5.41 -34.69 40.96
CA ALA A 531 5.47 -33.30 40.51
C ALA A 531 6.91 -32.72 40.50
N THR A 532 7.95 -33.57 40.61
CA THR A 532 9.37 -33.16 40.50
C THR A 532 9.62 -32.43 39.18
N PHE A 533 9.09 -32.94 38.07
CA PHE A 533 9.17 -32.31 36.76
C PHE A 533 7.78 -31.95 36.25
N LEU A 534 7.69 -30.86 35.50
CA LEU A 534 6.47 -30.39 34.83
C LEU A 534 6.76 -30.15 33.36
N ASP A 535 5.76 -30.40 32.53
CA ASP A 535 5.80 -30.11 31.11
C ASP A 535 4.95 -28.87 30.79
N PRO A 536 5.45 -27.90 30.01
CA PRO A 536 4.60 -26.90 29.37
C PRO A 536 3.51 -27.53 28.50
N ASP A 537 3.79 -28.64 27.81
CA ASP A 537 2.84 -29.35 26.97
C ASP A 537 1.77 -30.06 27.82
N LEU A 538 0.54 -29.53 27.81
CA LEU A 538 -0.51 -30.04 28.69
C LEU A 538 -0.87 -31.50 28.38
N ASN A 539 -0.88 -32.30 29.44
CA ASN A 539 -1.17 -33.75 29.44
C ASN A 539 -0.07 -34.62 28.84
N ASP A 540 1.13 -34.08 28.64
CA ASP A 540 2.21 -34.91 28.17
C ASP A 540 2.66 -35.95 29.21
N MET A 541 3.10 -37.11 28.75
CA MET A 541 3.50 -38.21 29.61
C MET A 541 5.01 -38.40 29.63
N PHE A 542 5.59 -38.33 30.83
CA PHE A 542 7.01 -38.58 31.03
C PHE A 542 7.38 -40.07 31.03
N THR A 543 8.56 -40.35 30.49
CA THR A 543 9.36 -41.54 30.79
C THR A 543 10.54 -41.17 31.67
N TYR A 544 10.78 -41.94 32.72
CA TYR A 544 11.81 -41.65 33.72
C TYR A 544 12.97 -42.62 33.63
N SER A 545 14.18 -42.12 33.89
CA SER A 545 15.38 -42.94 34.03
C SER A 545 16.27 -42.41 35.15
N ALA A 546 17.10 -43.28 35.71
CA ALA A 546 18.06 -42.93 36.74
C ALA A 546 19.42 -43.59 36.50
N GLU A 547 20.48 -42.80 36.64
CA GLU A 547 21.87 -43.25 36.52
C GLU A 547 22.78 -42.51 37.50
N LEU A 548 24.02 -42.99 37.65
CA LEU A 548 25.03 -42.23 38.39
C LEU A 548 25.47 -41.03 37.56
N VAL A 549 25.70 -39.89 38.22
CA VAL A 549 26.29 -38.71 37.58
C VAL A 549 27.56 -39.11 36.85
N GLY A 550 27.61 -38.83 35.54
CA GLY A 550 28.68 -39.27 34.64
C GLY A 550 28.35 -40.51 33.78
N GLY A 551 27.10 -40.99 33.80
CA GLY A 551 26.59 -42.02 32.87
C GLY A 551 26.85 -43.46 33.30
N GLY A 552 27.09 -43.70 34.59
CA GLY A 552 27.34 -45.04 35.13
C GLY A 552 26.05 -45.73 35.56
N PRO A 553 25.93 -47.07 35.44
CA PRO A 553 24.75 -47.77 35.95
C PRO A 553 24.64 -47.64 37.47
N LEU A 554 23.40 -47.64 37.98
CA LEU A 554 23.18 -47.75 39.42
C LEU A 554 23.80 -49.05 39.98
N PRO A 555 24.28 -49.06 41.23
CA PRO A 555 24.76 -50.28 41.87
C PRO A 555 23.70 -51.38 41.86
N SER A 556 24.10 -52.65 41.74
CA SER A 556 23.15 -53.77 41.61
C SER A 556 22.20 -53.95 42.80
N TRP A 557 22.49 -53.30 43.93
CA TRP A 557 21.63 -53.31 45.11
C TRP A 557 20.51 -52.26 45.05
N LEU A 558 20.64 -51.22 44.22
CA LEU A 558 19.72 -50.09 44.11
C LEU A 558 18.91 -50.20 42.82
N THR A 559 17.60 -50.31 42.95
CA THR A 559 16.65 -50.36 41.83
C THR A 559 15.87 -49.05 41.78
N PHE A 560 15.68 -48.53 40.56
CA PHE A 560 14.77 -47.43 40.28
C PHE A 560 13.49 -47.98 39.65
N ASP A 561 12.35 -47.69 40.27
CA ASP A 561 11.02 -47.95 39.75
C ASP A 561 10.47 -46.65 39.15
N ASP A 562 10.43 -46.61 37.83
CA ASP A 562 9.98 -45.47 37.04
C ASP A 562 8.45 -45.30 37.04
N ILE A 563 7.70 -46.32 37.48
CA ILE A 563 6.23 -46.29 37.56
C ILE A 563 5.81 -45.75 38.93
N ASP A 564 6.43 -46.23 40.00
CA ASP A 564 6.08 -45.86 41.37
C ASP A 564 6.92 -44.69 41.92
N PHE A 565 7.80 -44.11 41.09
CA PHE A 565 8.71 -43.01 41.46
C PHE A 565 9.53 -43.31 42.71
N ASN A 566 10.14 -44.50 42.74
CA ASN A 566 10.77 -45.03 43.95
C ASN A 566 12.18 -45.59 43.69
N PHE A 567 13.10 -45.32 44.61
CA PHE A 567 14.36 -46.04 44.73
C PHE A 567 14.33 -47.00 45.91
N TYR A 568 14.61 -48.28 45.67
CA TYR A 568 14.65 -49.26 46.73
C TYR A 568 15.81 -50.25 46.60
N GLY A 569 16.24 -50.83 47.72
CA GLY A 569 17.40 -51.69 47.73
C GLY A 569 17.94 -52.06 49.10
N THR A 570 19.04 -52.82 49.14
CA THR A 570 19.78 -53.10 50.39
C THR A 570 21.27 -52.93 50.13
N PRO A 571 21.87 -51.79 50.52
CA PRO A 571 23.28 -51.53 50.24
C PRO A 571 24.21 -52.55 50.90
N ASP A 572 25.28 -52.91 50.20
CA ASP A 572 26.27 -53.92 50.62
C ASP A 572 27.59 -53.31 51.13
N ALA A 573 27.83 -52.01 50.89
CA ALA A 573 29.02 -51.29 51.35
C ALA A 573 28.74 -49.80 51.60
N PRO A 574 29.51 -49.12 52.49
CA PRO A 574 29.44 -47.68 52.66
C PRO A 574 29.90 -46.98 51.40
N GLN A 575 29.14 -46.00 50.92
CA GLN A 575 29.43 -45.26 49.70
C GLN A 575 28.63 -43.97 49.62
N VAL A 576 29.08 -43.03 48.79
CA VAL A 576 28.32 -41.84 48.43
C VAL A 576 28.03 -41.96 46.94
N LEU A 577 26.76 -41.89 46.56
CA LEU A 577 26.31 -41.90 45.18
C LEU A 577 25.76 -40.52 44.83
N GLU A 578 26.19 -39.96 43.71
CA GLU A 578 25.46 -38.86 43.07
C GLU A 578 24.59 -39.48 41.99
N ILE A 579 23.28 -39.37 42.15
CA ILE A 579 22.28 -39.98 41.26
C ILE A 579 21.63 -38.87 40.46
N GLN A 580 21.57 -39.04 39.14
CA GLN A 580 20.83 -38.21 38.22
C GLN A 580 19.52 -38.91 37.86
N VAL A 581 18.41 -38.20 38.02
CA VAL A 581 17.09 -38.63 37.54
C VAL A 581 16.74 -37.76 36.35
N THR A 582 16.37 -38.39 35.24
CA THR A 582 16.02 -37.72 33.98
C THR A 582 14.58 -38.06 33.62
N ALA A 583 13.76 -37.02 33.44
CA ALA A 583 12.44 -37.12 32.82
C ALA A 583 12.57 -36.78 31.33
N THR A 584 11.96 -37.60 30.49
CA THR A 584 11.87 -37.43 29.04
C THR A 584 10.41 -37.34 28.64
N ASP A 585 10.03 -36.28 27.95
CA ASP A 585 8.67 -36.07 27.44
C ASP A 585 8.35 -37.00 26.24
N LEU A 586 7.17 -36.85 25.65
CA LEU A 586 6.77 -37.65 24.49
C LEU A 586 7.51 -37.24 23.20
N GLY A 587 7.89 -35.96 23.07
CA GLY A 587 8.71 -35.44 21.97
C GLY A 587 10.19 -35.84 22.03
N GLY A 588 10.64 -36.40 23.15
CA GLY A 588 12.02 -36.82 23.42
C GLY A 588 12.93 -35.72 24.00
N LEU A 589 12.42 -34.55 24.39
CA LEU A 589 13.19 -33.57 25.16
C LEU A 589 13.28 -34.01 26.61
N THR A 590 14.32 -33.53 27.30
CA THR A 590 14.67 -34.05 28.63
C THR A 590 14.99 -32.94 29.61
N VAL A 591 14.71 -33.20 30.88
CA VAL A 591 15.18 -32.44 32.03
C VAL A 591 15.72 -33.42 33.05
N SER A 592 16.67 -32.98 33.87
CA SER A 592 17.22 -33.83 34.92
C SER A 592 17.51 -33.04 36.18
N ASP A 593 17.50 -33.74 37.30
CA ASP A 593 17.99 -33.25 38.58
C ASP A 593 18.86 -34.31 39.26
N THR A 594 19.67 -33.89 40.22
CA THR A 594 20.62 -34.75 40.91
C THR A 594 20.44 -34.68 42.41
N PHE A 595 20.58 -35.81 43.10
CA PHE A 595 20.65 -35.87 44.56
C PHE A 595 21.78 -36.77 45.04
N THR A 596 22.25 -36.51 46.25
CA THR A 596 23.27 -37.32 46.91
C THR A 596 22.62 -38.39 47.77
N LEU A 597 22.98 -39.66 47.56
CA LEU A 597 22.63 -40.77 48.43
C LEU A 597 23.86 -41.22 49.23
N THR A 598 23.87 -40.92 50.52
CA THR A 598 24.94 -41.29 51.45
C THR A 598 24.63 -42.59 52.19
N ILE A 599 25.39 -43.65 51.91
CA ILE A 599 25.29 -44.93 52.62
C ILE A 599 26.32 -44.99 53.74
N LEU A 600 25.82 -45.05 54.97
CA LEU A 600 26.60 -45.16 56.19
C LEU A 600 26.91 -46.64 56.50
N PRO A 601 28.05 -46.96 57.13
CA PRO A 601 28.35 -48.33 57.56
C PRO A 601 27.31 -48.84 58.56
N VAL A 602 27.05 -50.17 58.56
CA VAL A 602 26.38 -50.84 59.68
C VAL A 602 27.13 -50.44 60.94
N GLY A 603 26.42 -49.84 61.89
CA GLY A 603 26.99 -49.37 63.15
C GLY A 603 27.58 -50.51 63.98
N ILE A 604 28.85 -50.85 63.72
CA ILE A 604 29.81 -51.17 64.77
C ILE A 604 31.12 -50.46 64.42
N LEU A 605 31.34 -49.28 65.02
CA LEU A 605 32.69 -48.82 65.29
C LEU A 605 33.37 -49.94 66.08
N GLU A 606 34.37 -50.60 65.47
CA GLU A 606 35.18 -51.65 66.10
C GLU A 606 35.93 -51.06 67.30
N LEU A 607 35.26 -50.97 68.46
CA LEU A 607 35.87 -50.69 69.75
C LEU A 607 36.50 -51.96 70.36
N ASN A 608 36.23 -53.13 69.78
CA ASN A 608 36.74 -54.42 70.27
C ASN A 608 38.27 -54.56 70.14
N GLU A 609 38.91 -54.01 69.10
CA GLU A 609 40.38 -54.00 69.00
C GLU A 609 41.03 -53.07 70.03
N ALA A 610 40.31 -52.03 70.46
CA ALA A 610 40.72 -51.11 71.55
C ALA A 610 40.29 -51.61 72.95
N GLY A 611 39.60 -52.75 73.03
CA GLY A 611 39.11 -53.33 74.28
C GLY A 611 38.00 -52.54 74.94
N VAL A 612 37.16 -51.85 74.16
CA VAL A 612 35.97 -51.10 74.61
C VAL A 612 34.70 -51.74 74.01
N HIS A 613 33.65 -51.85 74.81
CA HIS A 613 32.40 -52.53 74.49
C HIS A 613 31.21 -51.63 74.85
N LEU A 614 30.23 -51.54 73.95
CA LEU A 614 29.02 -50.74 74.13
C LEU A 614 27.80 -51.66 74.18
N TYR A 615 26.92 -51.50 75.19
CA TYR A 615 25.66 -52.25 75.26
C TYR A 615 24.65 -51.60 76.23
N PRO A 616 23.34 -51.84 76.10
CA PRO A 616 22.71 -52.42 74.92
C PRO A 616 22.93 -51.51 73.69
N ASN A 617 22.89 -52.09 72.50
CA ASN A 617 22.90 -51.36 71.23
C ASN A 617 22.03 -52.17 70.26
N PRO A 618 20.85 -51.68 69.83
CA PRO A 618 20.29 -50.35 70.10
C PRO A 618 19.92 -50.11 71.58
N VAL A 619 19.80 -48.84 71.97
CA VAL A 619 19.57 -48.37 73.35
C VAL A 619 18.52 -47.25 73.35
N GLU A 620 17.61 -47.29 74.33
CA GLU A 620 16.57 -46.26 74.52
C GLU A 620 16.88 -45.34 75.71
N ASP A 621 17.34 -45.90 76.84
CA ASP A 621 17.51 -45.12 78.07
C ASP A 621 18.99 -44.97 78.48
N VAL A 622 19.70 -46.09 78.67
CA VAL A 622 21.06 -46.07 79.25
C VAL A 622 22.00 -46.94 78.45
N LEU A 623 23.07 -46.33 77.94
CA LEU A 623 24.17 -46.98 77.24
C LEU A 623 25.30 -47.28 78.22
N PHE A 624 25.79 -48.51 78.25
CA PHE A 624 26.97 -48.89 79.01
C PHE A 624 28.21 -48.94 78.11
N VAL A 625 29.30 -48.35 78.60
CA VAL A 625 30.64 -48.42 78.02
C VAL A 625 31.53 -49.25 78.94
N ASP A 626 32.14 -50.33 78.46
CA ASP A 626 32.93 -51.29 79.25
C ASP A 626 34.29 -51.53 78.57
N GLY A 627 35.43 -51.40 79.26
CA GLY A 627 36.75 -51.59 78.62
C GLY A 627 37.98 -50.95 79.26
N VAL A 628 39.17 -51.11 78.63
CA VAL A 628 40.42 -50.44 79.07
C VAL A 628 40.44 -49.01 78.52
N ILE A 629 39.84 -48.12 79.28
CA ILE A 629 39.72 -46.71 78.93
C ILE A 629 40.87 -45.95 79.60
N GLY A 630 41.73 -45.27 78.83
CA GLY A 630 42.82 -44.45 79.39
C GLY A 630 42.28 -43.34 80.31
N GLN A 631 43.07 -42.88 81.30
CA GLN A 631 42.61 -41.98 82.39
C GLN A 631 42.01 -40.62 81.96
N ASN A 632 41.95 -40.30 80.67
CA ASN A 632 41.40 -39.06 80.12
C ASN A 632 40.56 -39.29 78.84
N ALA A 633 39.96 -40.46 78.65
CA ALA A 633 39.13 -40.67 77.47
C ALA A 633 37.79 -39.93 77.57
N VAL A 634 37.30 -39.45 76.44
CA VAL A 634 36.01 -38.77 76.30
C VAL A 634 35.20 -39.55 75.28
N LEU A 635 33.95 -39.88 75.62
CA LEU A 635 32.96 -40.39 74.68
C LEU A 635 32.17 -39.20 74.13
N GLU A 636 32.07 -39.10 72.81
CA GLU A 636 31.21 -38.12 72.15
C GLU A 636 30.13 -38.84 71.34
N LEU A 637 28.88 -38.45 71.53
CA LEU A 637 27.76 -38.84 70.68
C LEU A 637 27.53 -37.72 69.66
N ILE A 638 27.43 -38.11 68.40
CA ILE A 638 27.28 -37.22 67.26
C ILE A 638 26.00 -37.64 66.52
N ASP A 639 25.13 -36.68 66.22
CA ASP A 639 23.91 -36.94 65.45
C ASP A 639 24.22 -37.12 63.94
N ALA A 640 23.21 -37.52 63.16
CA ALA A 640 23.33 -37.74 61.72
C ALA A 640 23.76 -36.49 60.93
N THR A 641 23.68 -35.29 61.52
CA THR A 641 24.11 -34.02 60.90
C THR A 641 25.58 -33.68 61.22
N GLY A 642 26.27 -34.52 62.01
CA GLY A 642 27.65 -34.31 62.41
C GLY A 642 27.80 -33.41 63.65
N ARG A 643 26.71 -33.07 64.35
CA ARG A 643 26.75 -32.25 65.56
C ARG A 643 26.96 -33.13 66.79
N ILE A 644 27.91 -32.75 67.65
CA ILE A 644 28.10 -33.39 68.96
C ILE A 644 26.87 -33.07 69.84
N ILE A 645 26.09 -34.10 70.15
CA ILE A 645 24.91 -34.02 71.02
C ILE A 645 25.23 -34.32 72.48
N MET A 646 26.32 -35.05 72.73
CA MET A 646 26.84 -35.32 74.07
C MET A 646 28.36 -35.47 74.03
N SER A 647 29.05 -34.99 75.06
CA SER A 647 30.47 -35.27 75.30
C SER A 647 30.66 -35.53 76.79
N GLN A 648 31.17 -36.70 77.15
CA GLN A 648 31.31 -37.12 78.54
C GLN A 648 32.63 -37.86 78.78
N GLN A 649 33.29 -37.51 79.88
CA GLN A 649 34.52 -38.19 80.31
C GLN A 649 34.21 -39.58 80.87
N VAL A 650 34.92 -40.60 80.41
CA VAL A 650 34.78 -42.01 80.82
C VAL A 650 36.08 -42.48 81.49
N ASN A 651 36.01 -42.81 82.78
CA ASN A 651 37.20 -43.00 83.63
C ASN A 651 37.28 -44.37 84.31
N ASP A 652 36.26 -45.22 84.16
CA ASP A 652 36.15 -46.49 84.87
C ASP A 652 35.97 -47.68 83.90
N ILE A 653 36.26 -48.89 84.40
CA ILE A 653 36.14 -50.17 83.67
C ILE A 653 34.74 -50.35 83.08
N ARG A 654 33.70 -49.76 83.71
CA ARG A 654 32.34 -49.68 83.16
C ARG A 654 31.67 -48.36 83.54
N THR A 655 31.20 -47.60 82.56
CA THR A 655 30.48 -46.33 82.74
C THR A 655 29.07 -46.45 82.17
N ALA A 656 28.06 -45.98 82.90
CA ALA A 656 26.68 -45.87 82.43
C ALA A 656 26.40 -44.44 81.96
N ILE A 657 25.76 -44.31 80.80
CA ILE A 657 25.50 -43.04 80.14
C ILE A 657 24.01 -42.96 79.85
N ASP A 658 23.35 -41.98 80.45
CA ASP A 658 21.92 -41.73 80.27
C ASP A 658 21.71 -40.96 78.96
N ILE A 659 20.99 -41.58 78.04
CA ILE A 659 20.63 -41.04 76.73
C ILE A 659 19.11 -40.86 76.57
N SER A 660 18.32 -41.05 77.63
CA SER A 660 16.84 -41.02 77.58
C SER A 660 16.24 -39.67 77.15
N GLY A 661 17.05 -38.62 77.05
CA GLY A 661 16.65 -37.28 76.61
C GLY A 661 17.25 -36.84 75.27
N LEU A 662 17.88 -37.74 74.51
CA LEU A 662 18.51 -37.47 73.22
C LEU A 662 17.66 -37.95 72.04
#